data_AF-A0A9V1FA19-F1
#
_entry.id   AF-A0A9V1FA19-F1
#
_cell.length_a   1.000
_cell.length_b   1.000
_cell.length_c   1.000
_cell.angle_alpha   90.00
_cell.angle_beta   90.00
_cell.angle_gamma   90.00
#
_symmetry.space_group_name_H-M   'P 1'
#
loop_
_entity.id
_entity.type
_entity.pdbx_description
1 polymer ?
#
loop_
_entity_poly.entity_id
_entity_poly.type
_entity_poly.pdbx_seq_one_letter_code
_entity_poly.pdbx_strand_id
1 'polypeptide(L)'
;MASPTSTNPAHANFESFLQAQLCQDVLSSFQGLCGALGIEPGGGLPQYHKIKAQLNYWSAKSLWAKLDKRAGQPDYQQGRACASTKCLVVGAGPCGLRAAVELALLGARVVLVEKRTKFSRHNVLHLWPFTIHDLRALGAKKFYGRFCTGTLDHISIRQLQLLLLKVALLLGVEIHWGVTFIGLQPPPKKGCGWRAQLQPSPPAQLANYEFDVLISAAGGKFVPEGFTVREMRGKLAIGITANFVNGRTVEETQVPEISGVARIYNQSFFQSLLKATGIDLENIVYYKDDTHYFVMTAKKQCLLRLGVLRQDWPDTDRLLGSANVVPEALQHFVRAAADFATNGKLGKLEFAKDAHGRPDISAFDFTSMMRAESSARVQEKHGARLLLGLVGDCLVEPFWPLGTGVARGFLAAFDAAWMVKRWAEGAGPLEVLAERESLYQLLSQTSPDNMHRNVAQYGLDPATRYPNLNLRAVTPNQVRDLYDVLAKEPVRRKSDKIDGGKPATGSTGTQEELLRWCQEQTAGYPGVHVTDLSSSWTDGLALCALVHRLRPGLLEPSELQGLEALEATAWALRMAEHELGITPVLSAKAVVTGSDPLGLIAYLSHFHSAFKSMPHNPGSVTQGSLGTSSAVLFLGKLHRTLQRTRAQENGEDTGGKKPRLEVDAKTPSTEEPPVPEAGVPLTPPPQHQEAGAGDLCALCGEHLYILERLCADGRFFHRSCFRCHTCEATLWPGGYEQHPGDGHFYCLQHLPQTGHKEDGSDQGPESQDLPTPDENSMPSGPSASVTPQEGTGPVPSTSRPTRQRIRLSSPERQQLSSLNLTPDPELEPPPKPPRTCLAVARQALEGSFVGWGMPVQSPQVPVAMEEEEEQSPSSSEEETEEEETVTLDSDTEQALKILAKNSGTMSKYPTWRRTLLRHAREEEMKRFCKAQAVQRRLNEIETALRELEAEGMKLELALRSQSTSPEQQKTLWLEQLLQLVEKKNSLVAEEAELMITVQELKLEDQQWQLDQELRGYMNREEFLKTPADRQAEDQVLRKLLDVVNQRDALIRFQEECRLSELASEPGAQG
;
A
#
# COMPACT_ATOMS: atom_id res chain seq x y z
N MET A 1 24.50 -51.19 -25.30
CA MET A 1 24.95 -51.03 -23.91
C MET A 1 26.18 -50.12 -23.92
N ALA A 2 26.04 -48.88 -23.48
CA ALA A 2 27.16 -47.97 -23.25
C ALA A 2 27.02 -47.44 -21.82
N SER A 3 28.11 -47.53 -21.05
CA SER A 3 28.17 -47.12 -19.65
C SER A 3 27.86 -45.62 -19.48
N PRO A 4 27.05 -45.19 -18.50
CA PRO A 4 26.70 -43.79 -18.26
C PRO A 4 27.80 -43.07 -17.46
N THR A 5 29.07 -43.30 -17.80
CA THR A 5 30.19 -42.60 -17.16
C THR A 5 30.49 -41.33 -17.95
N SER A 6 30.02 -40.18 -17.43
CA SER A 6 30.55 -38.87 -17.83
C SER A 6 32.08 -38.92 -17.80
N THR A 7 32.72 -38.69 -18.94
CA THR A 7 34.19 -38.75 -19.08
C THR A 7 34.92 -37.65 -18.31
N ASN A 8 34.22 -36.61 -17.85
CA ASN A 8 34.76 -35.56 -17.00
C ASN A 8 33.99 -35.50 -15.65
N PRO A 9 34.67 -35.71 -14.50
CA PRO A 9 34.03 -35.67 -13.18
C PRO A 9 33.47 -34.28 -12.83
N ALA A 10 34.08 -33.19 -13.33
CA ALA A 10 33.57 -31.84 -13.09
C ALA A 10 32.24 -31.58 -13.82
N HIS A 11 32.07 -32.11 -15.04
CA HIS A 11 30.81 -32.01 -15.77
C HIS A 11 29.69 -32.80 -15.07
N ALA A 12 30.01 -34.01 -14.57
CA ALA A 12 29.05 -34.83 -13.84
C ALA A 12 28.56 -34.13 -12.56
N ASN A 13 29.48 -33.56 -11.77
CA ASN A 13 29.16 -32.83 -10.56
C ASN A 13 28.34 -31.56 -10.85
N PHE A 14 28.64 -30.84 -11.94
CA PHE A 14 27.87 -29.67 -12.34
C PHE A 14 26.45 -30.03 -12.80
N GLU A 15 26.26 -31.09 -13.60
CA GLU A 15 24.92 -31.55 -13.98
C GLU A 15 24.13 -32.04 -12.76
N SER A 16 24.77 -32.77 -11.84
CA SER A 16 24.15 -33.16 -10.56
C SER A 16 23.71 -31.94 -9.74
N PHE A 17 24.56 -30.91 -9.67
CA PHE A 17 24.24 -29.64 -9.02
C PHE A 17 23.06 -28.91 -9.68
N LEU A 18 23.00 -28.88 -11.02
CA LEU A 18 21.88 -28.28 -11.75
C LEU A 18 20.57 -29.02 -11.48
N GLN A 19 20.60 -30.36 -11.42
CA GLN A 19 19.41 -31.20 -11.28
C GLN A 19 18.96 -31.40 -9.83
N ALA A 20 19.83 -31.17 -8.84
CA ALA A 20 19.54 -31.38 -7.43
C ALA A 20 18.26 -30.66 -6.96
N GLN A 21 17.39 -31.42 -6.29
CA GLN A 21 16.05 -30.99 -5.82
C GLN A 21 15.96 -30.83 -4.29
N LEU A 22 17.01 -31.24 -3.56
CA LEU A 22 17.12 -31.07 -2.12
C LEU A 22 18.28 -30.13 -1.79
N CYS A 23 18.12 -29.35 -0.71
CA CYS A 23 19.13 -28.39 -0.27
C CYS A 23 20.48 -29.09 0.01
N GLN A 24 20.47 -30.23 0.70
CA GLN A 24 21.69 -30.98 1.01
C GLN A 24 22.37 -31.52 -0.26
N ASP A 25 21.60 -31.99 -1.23
CA ASP A 25 22.12 -32.46 -2.53
C ASP A 25 22.78 -31.32 -3.29
N VAL A 26 22.17 -30.11 -3.31
CA VAL A 26 22.78 -28.92 -3.91
C VAL A 26 24.11 -28.58 -3.25
N LEU A 27 24.19 -28.60 -1.92
CA LEU A 27 25.41 -28.30 -1.19
C LEU A 27 26.50 -29.36 -1.45
N SER A 28 26.15 -30.65 -1.37
CA SER A 28 27.10 -31.76 -1.56
C SER A 28 27.64 -31.83 -2.98
N SER A 29 26.76 -31.69 -3.99
CA SER A 29 27.13 -31.64 -5.40
C SER A 29 28.01 -30.42 -5.72
N PHE A 30 27.72 -29.25 -5.12
CA PHE A 30 28.55 -28.06 -5.27
C PHE A 30 29.93 -28.23 -4.62
N GLN A 31 30.00 -28.83 -3.44
CA GLN A 31 31.27 -29.14 -2.79
C GLN A 31 32.09 -30.15 -3.61
N GLY A 32 31.44 -31.17 -4.18
CA GLY A 32 32.06 -32.11 -5.10
C GLY A 32 32.57 -31.44 -6.38
N LEU A 33 31.83 -30.47 -6.91
CA LEU A 33 32.25 -29.65 -8.05
C LEU A 33 33.48 -28.81 -7.72
N CYS A 34 33.44 -28.08 -6.60
CA CYS A 34 34.56 -27.31 -6.07
C CYS A 34 35.81 -28.17 -5.89
N GLY A 35 35.67 -29.38 -5.30
CA GLY A 35 36.76 -30.34 -5.16
C GLY A 35 37.33 -30.82 -6.49
N ALA A 36 36.48 -31.09 -7.49
CA ALA A 36 36.91 -31.49 -8.83
C ALA A 36 37.65 -30.39 -9.60
N LEU A 37 37.40 -29.12 -9.26
CA LEU A 37 38.04 -27.95 -9.89
C LEU A 37 39.22 -27.38 -9.07
N GLY A 38 39.49 -27.93 -7.88
CA GLY A 38 40.50 -27.42 -6.96
C GLY A 38 40.20 -26.00 -6.42
N ILE A 39 38.93 -25.71 -6.13
CA ILE A 39 38.44 -24.40 -5.71
C ILE A 39 37.81 -24.52 -4.33
N GLU A 40 38.15 -23.60 -3.43
CA GLU A 40 37.46 -23.48 -2.12
C GLU A 40 36.12 -22.73 -2.27
N PRO A 41 35.03 -23.23 -1.65
CA PRO A 41 33.74 -22.53 -1.63
C PRO A 41 33.78 -21.28 -0.74
N GLY A 42 32.93 -20.28 -1.04
CA GLY A 42 32.88 -19.01 -0.31
C GLY A 42 33.96 -17.98 -0.70
N GLY A 43 34.60 -18.16 -1.85
CA GLY A 43 35.70 -17.33 -2.35
C GLY A 43 35.28 -16.05 -3.09
N GLY A 44 33.99 -15.67 -3.10
CA GLY A 44 33.46 -14.51 -3.83
C GLY A 44 33.56 -14.62 -5.36
N LEU A 45 33.49 -13.49 -6.07
CA LEU A 45 33.56 -13.46 -7.55
C LEU A 45 34.83 -14.09 -8.17
N PRO A 46 36.03 -14.04 -7.54
CA PRO A 46 37.18 -14.80 -8.05
C PRO A 46 36.92 -16.31 -8.16
N GLN A 47 36.12 -16.87 -7.26
CA GLN A 47 35.66 -18.25 -7.32
C GLN A 47 34.80 -18.48 -8.57
N TYR A 48 33.82 -17.61 -8.80
CA TYR A 48 32.93 -17.66 -9.97
C TYR A 48 33.73 -17.66 -11.28
N HIS A 49 34.70 -16.74 -11.42
CA HIS A 49 35.54 -16.66 -12.62
C HIS A 49 36.35 -17.94 -12.86
N LYS A 50 36.90 -18.55 -11.81
CA LYS A 50 37.62 -19.83 -11.92
C LYS A 50 36.71 -20.99 -12.32
N ILE A 51 35.54 -21.10 -11.69
CA ILE A 51 34.53 -22.13 -12.01
C ILE A 51 34.13 -22.01 -13.48
N LYS A 52 33.73 -20.80 -13.91
CA LYS A 52 33.32 -20.53 -15.29
C LYS A 52 34.43 -20.82 -16.30
N ALA A 53 35.67 -20.41 -16.02
CA ALA A 53 36.81 -20.61 -16.92
C ALA A 53 37.11 -22.10 -17.14
N GLN A 54 36.97 -22.92 -16.11
CA GLN A 54 37.21 -24.37 -16.19
C GLN A 54 35.99 -25.16 -16.70
N LEU A 55 34.76 -24.65 -16.52
CA LEU A 55 33.51 -25.24 -17.02
C LEU A 55 33.01 -24.58 -18.31
N ASN A 56 33.87 -24.51 -19.32
CA ASN A 56 33.51 -23.95 -20.62
C ASN A 56 33.01 -25.04 -21.59
N TYR A 57 31.83 -25.60 -21.32
CA TYR A 57 31.19 -26.61 -22.17
C TYR A 57 29.74 -26.26 -22.51
N TRP A 58 29.20 -26.91 -23.54
CA TRP A 58 27.94 -26.53 -24.20
C TRP A 58 26.76 -26.29 -23.24
N SER A 59 26.57 -27.16 -22.23
CA SER A 59 25.44 -27.08 -21.30
C SER A 59 25.54 -25.87 -20.37
N ALA A 60 26.74 -25.44 -19.99
CA ALA A 60 26.97 -24.37 -19.02
C ALA A 60 27.10 -22.97 -19.66
N LYS A 61 27.50 -22.88 -20.94
CA LYS A 61 27.74 -21.61 -21.65
C LYS A 61 26.57 -20.63 -21.57
N SER A 62 25.33 -21.11 -21.74
CA SER A 62 24.14 -20.26 -21.73
C SER A 62 23.86 -19.66 -20.34
N LEU A 63 24.21 -20.37 -19.26
CA LEU A 63 24.10 -19.87 -17.89
C LEU A 63 25.14 -18.77 -17.64
N TRP A 64 26.39 -19.00 -18.04
CA TRP A 64 27.47 -18.02 -17.91
C TRP A 64 27.15 -16.72 -18.63
N ALA A 65 26.71 -16.79 -19.89
CA ALA A 65 26.33 -15.62 -20.67
C ALA A 65 25.25 -14.76 -19.97
N LYS A 66 24.29 -15.40 -19.28
CA LYS A 66 23.24 -14.70 -18.53
C LYS A 66 23.79 -14.01 -17.27
N LEU A 67 24.56 -14.74 -16.46
CA LEU A 67 25.17 -14.18 -15.24
C LEU A 67 26.17 -13.07 -15.57
N ASP A 68 26.99 -13.26 -16.60
CA ASP A 68 27.94 -12.24 -17.08
C ASP A 68 27.23 -11.00 -17.62
N LYS A 69 26.13 -11.17 -18.37
CA LYS A 69 25.33 -10.04 -18.85
C LYS A 69 24.83 -9.18 -17.69
N ARG A 70 24.40 -9.81 -16.58
CA ARG A 70 23.99 -9.08 -15.38
C ARG A 70 25.19 -8.46 -14.66
N ALA A 71 26.24 -9.23 -14.40
CA ALA A 71 27.47 -8.76 -13.74
C ALA A 71 28.17 -7.61 -14.50
N GLY A 72 28.01 -7.56 -15.82
CA GLY A 72 28.55 -6.52 -16.69
C GLY A 72 27.76 -5.22 -16.71
N GLN A 73 26.62 -5.11 -16.01
CA GLN A 73 25.89 -3.84 -15.92
C GLN A 73 26.73 -2.78 -15.18
N PRO A 74 26.63 -1.49 -15.56
CA PRO A 74 27.47 -0.43 -15.00
C PRO A 74 27.38 -0.27 -13.48
N ASP A 75 26.21 -0.55 -12.90
CA ASP A 75 25.95 -0.43 -11.46
C ASP A 75 26.92 -1.23 -10.58
N TYR A 76 27.40 -2.37 -11.07
CA TYR A 76 28.28 -3.27 -10.32
C TYR A 76 29.76 -2.92 -10.45
N GLN A 77 30.12 -2.03 -11.40
CA GLN A 77 31.51 -1.64 -11.67
C GLN A 77 32.46 -2.84 -11.84
N GLN A 78 32.02 -3.88 -12.57
CA GLN A 78 32.74 -5.15 -12.73
C GLN A 78 33.08 -5.85 -11.40
N GLY A 79 32.17 -5.76 -10.42
CA GLY A 79 32.34 -6.35 -9.09
C GLY A 79 33.33 -5.61 -8.21
N ARG A 80 33.48 -4.29 -8.39
CA ARG A 80 34.40 -3.45 -7.60
C ARG A 80 33.69 -2.43 -6.72
N ALA A 81 32.41 -2.17 -6.96
CA ALA A 81 31.63 -1.14 -6.27
C ALA A 81 31.64 -1.32 -4.73
N CYS A 82 31.67 -2.56 -4.24
CA CYS A 82 31.66 -2.88 -2.81
C CYS A 82 32.81 -3.78 -2.37
N ALA A 83 33.97 -3.73 -3.04
CA ALA A 83 35.08 -4.66 -2.81
C ALA A 83 35.64 -4.66 -1.37
N SER A 84 35.52 -3.55 -0.64
CA SER A 84 35.95 -3.42 0.76
C SER A 84 34.84 -3.74 1.78
N THR A 85 33.60 -3.93 1.33
CA THR A 85 32.42 -4.11 2.18
C THR A 85 32.27 -5.57 2.60
N LYS A 86 32.02 -5.79 3.89
CA LYS A 86 31.76 -7.11 4.47
C LYS A 86 30.33 -7.17 4.97
N CYS A 87 29.56 -8.07 4.38
CA CYS A 87 28.13 -8.23 4.66
C CYS A 87 27.87 -9.52 5.45
N LEU A 88 26.94 -9.43 6.39
CA LEU A 88 26.24 -10.58 6.96
C LEU A 88 24.76 -10.53 6.55
N VAL A 89 24.28 -11.58 5.89
CA VAL A 89 22.87 -11.75 5.53
C VAL A 89 22.23 -12.77 6.46
N VAL A 90 21.08 -12.44 7.05
CA VAL A 90 20.36 -13.33 7.96
C VAL A 90 19.12 -13.90 7.28
N GLY A 91 19.12 -15.21 7.00
CA GLY A 91 18.02 -15.95 6.40
C GLY A 91 18.23 -16.29 4.92
N ALA A 92 18.13 -17.58 4.58
CA ALA A 92 18.15 -18.11 3.21
C ALA A 92 16.72 -18.23 2.62
N GLY A 93 15.84 -17.29 2.97
CA GLY A 93 14.58 -17.10 2.26
C GLY A 93 14.82 -16.59 0.83
N PRO A 94 13.78 -16.57 -0.04
CA PRO A 94 13.91 -16.01 -1.39
C PRO A 94 14.53 -14.61 -1.40
N CYS A 95 14.04 -13.70 -0.57
CA CYS A 95 14.51 -12.32 -0.52
C CYS A 95 15.95 -12.19 0.01
N GLY A 96 16.32 -13.01 1.00
CA GLY A 96 17.68 -13.03 1.56
C GLY A 96 18.71 -13.56 0.58
N LEU A 97 18.42 -14.67 -0.10
CA LEU A 97 19.27 -15.19 -1.18
C LEU A 97 19.34 -14.19 -2.34
N ARG A 98 18.21 -13.54 -2.69
CA ARG A 98 18.18 -12.54 -3.75
C ARG A 98 19.04 -11.31 -3.42
N ALA A 99 19.01 -10.83 -2.18
CA ALA A 99 19.88 -9.76 -1.70
C ALA A 99 21.36 -10.20 -1.71
N ALA A 100 21.65 -11.43 -1.28
CA ALA A 100 23.01 -11.98 -1.30
C ALA A 100 23.59 -12.04 -2.72
N VAL A 101 22.78 -12.39 -3.73
CA VAL A 101 23.17 -12.35 -5.15
C VAL A 101 23.57 -10.95 -5.59
N GLU A 102 22.78 -9.92 -5.27
CA GLU A 102 23.12 -8.52 -5.63
C GLU A 102 24.40 -8.03 -4.93
N LEU A 103 24.53 -8.30 -3.64
CA LEU A 103 25.72 -7.93 -2.86
C LEU A 103 26.98 -8.62 -3.40
N ALA A 104 26.86 -9.89 -3.82
CA ALA A 104 27.97 -10.61 -4.45
C ALA A 104 28.35 -10.01 -5.81
N LEU A 105 27.35 -9.64 -6.64
CA LEU A 105 27.59 -8.98 -7.92
C LEU A 105 28.25 -7.60 -7.76
N LEU A 106 27.92 -6.85 -6.71
CA LEU A 106 28.59 -5.59 -6.34
C LEU A 106 30.06 -5.79 -5.91
N GLY A 107 30.48 -7.03 -5.64
CA GLY A 107 31.84 -7.38 -5.23
C GLY A 107 32.06 -7.44 -3.71
N ALA A 108 31.01 -7.36 -2.90
CA ALA A 108 31.13 -7.44 -1.45
C ALA A 108 31.51 -8.86 -0.99
N ARG A 109 32.13 -8.97 0.20
CA ARG A 109 32.26 -10.27 0.88
C ARG A 109 30.93 -10.58 1.56
N VAL A 110 30.21 -11.57 1.04
CA VAL A 110 28.88 -11.95 1.55
C VAL A 110 28.95 -13.25 2.32
N VAL A 111 28.59 -13.19 3.60
CA VAL A 111 28.35 -14.36 4.46
C VAL A 111 26.87 -14.40 4.80
N LEU A 112 26.23 -15.56 4.68
CA LEU A 112 24.81 -15.77 4.98
C LEU A 112 24.65 -16.84 6.06
N VAL A 113 23.78 -16.58 7.04
CA VAL A 113 23.42 -17.55 8.08
C VAL A 113 21.94 -17.95 7.95
N GLU A 114 21.65 -19.25 8.01
CA GLU A 114 20.30 -19.80 7.97
C GLU A 114 20.08 -20.78 9.12
N LYS A 115 19.00 -20.58 9.86
CA LYS A 115 18.66 -21.41 11.04
C LYS A 115 18.25 -22.83 10.69
N ARG A 116 17.64 -23.03 9.52
CA ARG A 116 17.19 -24.32 9.02
C ARG A 116 18.32 -25.05 8.28
N THR A 117 18.10 -26.33 8.00
CA THR A 117 19.03 -27.16 7.21
C THR A 117 18.42 -27.68 5.91
N LYS A 118 17.14 -27.34 5.65
CA LYS A 118 16.39 -27.76 4.47
C LYS A 118 15.35 -26.72 4.06
N PHE A 119 15.02 -26.69 2.77
CA PHE A 119 13.86 -25.97 2.24
C PHE A 119 12.65 -26.90 2.23
N SER A 120 11.62 -26.56 3.01
CA SER A 120 10.53 -27.48 3.32
C SER A 120 9.13 -26.91 3.08
N ARG A 121 9.02 -25.72 2.50
CA ARG A 121 7.73 -25.05 2.25
C ARG A 121 7.28 -25.32 0.82
N HIS A 122 6.10 -25.91 0.66
CA HIS A 122 5.51 -26.23 -0.65
C HIS A 122 4.58 -25.15 -1.19
N ASN A 123 4.06 -24.27 -0.32
CA ASN A 123 3.17 -23.18 -0.74
C ASN A 123 3.73 -22.41 -1.94
N VAL A 124 2.82 -22.00 -2.81
CA VAL A 124 3.12 -21.42 -4.12
C VAL A 124 3.03 -19.90 -4.04
N LEU A 125 4.02 -19.24 -4.65
CA LEU A 125 4.17 -17.80 -4.70
C LEU A 125 3.84 -17.30 -6.10
N HIS A 126 2.95 -16.33 -6.21
CA HIS A 126 2.74 -15.59 -7.45
C HIS A 126 3.97 -14.70 -7.77
N LEU A 127 4.27 -14.54 -9.05
CA LEU A 127 5.41 -13.82 -9.59
C LEU A 127 4.93 -12.73 -10.54
N TRP A 128 5.28 -11.48 -10.23
CA TRP A 128 5.04 -10.36 -11.15
C TRP A 128 5.93 -10.48 -12.40
N PRO A 129 5.53 -9.85 -13.53
CA PRO A 129 6.29 -9.94 -14.79
C PRO A 129 7.78 -9.62 -14.66
N PHE A 130 8.14 -8.60 -13.87
CA PHE A 130 9.54 -8.24 -13.66
C PHE A 130 10.32 -9.31 -12.90
N THR A 131 9.70 -9.99 -11.92
CA THR A 131 10.35 -11.07 -11.16
C THR A 131 10.59 -12.31 -12.03
N ILE A 132 9.66 -12.61 -12.94
CA ILE A 132 9.85 -13.68 -13.94
C ILE A 132 11.02 -13.32 -14.86
N HIS A 133 11.08 -12.08 -15.34
CA HIS A 133 12.18 -11.60 -16.19
C HIS A 133 13.53 -11.67 -15.45
N ASP A 134 13.59 -11.16 -14.23
CA ASP A 134 14.76 -11.16 -13.36
C ASP A 134 15.30 -12.58 -13.15
N LEU A 135 14.44 -13.51 -12.74
CA LEU A 135 14.81 -14.91 -12.52
C LEU A 135 15.24 -15.60 -13.82
N ARG A 136 14.56 -15.35 -14.95
CA ARG A 136 15.01 -15.85 -16.27
C ARG A 136 16.40 -15.34 -16.62
N ALA A 137 16.69 -14.07 -16.34
CA ALA A 137 18.00 -13.46 -16.54
C ALA A 137 19.08 -14.02 -15.59
N LEU A 138 18.70 -14.62 -14.45
CA LEU A 138 19.59 -15.38 -13.58
C LEU A 138 19.73 -16.87 -13.97
N GLY A 139 19.12 -17.30 -15.08
CA GLY A 139 19.21 -18.68 -15.54
C GLY A 139 18.18 -19.64 -14.93
N ALA A 140 17.08 -19.14 -14.36
CA ALA A 140 16.01 -19.94 -13.75
C ALA A 140 15.62 -21.19 -14.54
N LYS A 141 15.46 -21.05 -15.86
CA LYS A 141 15.05 -22.13 -16.77
C LYS A 141 16.04 -23.30 -16.80
N LYS A 142 17.32 -23.03 -16.56
CA LYS A 142 18.37 -24.06 -16.50
C LYS A 142 18.34 -24.82 -15.17
N PHE A 143 18.08 -24.13 -14.07
CA PHE A 143 17.98 -24.74 -12.74
C PHE A 143 16.64 -25.43 -12.48
N TYR A 144 15.58 -24.95 -13.13
CA TYR A 144 14.22 -25.46 -13.02
C TYR A 144 13.54 -25.40 -14.39
N GLY A 145 13.53 -26.53 -15.10
CA GLY A 145 13.01 -26.62 -16.47
C GLY A 145 11.54 -26.20 -16.63
N ARG A 146 10.73 -26.36 -15.58
CA ARG A 146 9.32 -25.94 -15.57
C ARG A 146 9.08 -24.49 -15.19
N PHE A 147 10.14 -23.73 -14.92
CA PHE A 147 10.01 -22.33 -14.54
C PHE A 147 9.20 -21.54 -15.58
N CYS A 148 8.02 -21.07 -15.16
CA CYS A 148 7.08 -20.28 -15.95
C CYS A 148 6.91 -20.79 -17.39
N THR A 149 6.71 -22.11 -17.58
CA THR A 149 6.35 -22.71 -18.87
C THR A 149 4.95 -22.27 -19.29
N GLY A 150 4.77 -21.86 -20.55
CA GLY A 150 3.46 -21.46 -21.06
C GLY A 150 2.92 -20.20 -20.38
N THR A 151 1.79 -20.33 -19.68
CA THR A 151 1.07 -19.25 -18.99
C THR A 151 1.28 -19.25 -17.47
N LEU A 152 2.18 -20.09 -16.95
CA LEU A 152 2.48 -20.15 -15.51
C LEU A 152 3.22 -18.89 -15.05
N ASP A 153 2.74 -18.30 -13.96
CA ASP A 153 3.20 -17.05 -13.36
C ASP A 153 3.48 -17.21 -11.85
N HIS A 154 3.78 -18.43 -11.41
CA HIS A 154 4.03 -18.76 -10.02
C HIS A 154 5.13 -19.80 -9.84
N ILE A 155 5.60 -19.97 -8.60
CA ILE A 155 6.62 -20.94 -8.21
C ILE A 155 6.47 -21.33 -6.73
N SER A 156 6.66 -22.61 -6.39
CA SER A 156 6.73 -23.00 -4.98
C SER A 156 7.93 -22.37 -4.23
N ILE A 157 7.74 -22.04 -2.95
CA ILE A 157 8.76 -21.38 -2.14
C ILE A 157 10.10 -22.14 -2.19
N ARG A 158 10.07 -23.46 -2.00
CA ARG A 158 11.30 -24.27 -2.01
C ARG A 158 12.02 -24.25 -3.35
N GLN A 159 11.31 -24.23 -4.48
CA GLN A 159 11.93 -24.21 -5.81
C GLN A 159 12.61 -22.87 -6.07
N LEU A 160 11.98 -21.76 -5.66
CA LEU A 160 12.59 -20.44 -5.72
C LEU A 160 13.86 -20.36 -4.85
N GLN A 161 13.81 -20.94 -3.65
CA GLN A 161 14.98 -21.02 -2.77
C GLN A 161 16.12 -21.86 -3.37
N LEU A 162 15.82 -23.01 -3.99
CA LEU A 162 16.83 -23.86 -4.65
C LEU A 162 17.51 -23.14 -5.82
N LEU A 163 16.71 -22.45 -6.65
CA LEU A 163 17.21 -21.66 -7.78
C LEU A 163 18.19 -20.59 -7.29
N LEU A 164 17.76 -19.75 -6.34
CA LEU A 164 18.59 -18.66 -5.84
C LEU A 164 19.80 -19.16 -5.03
N LEU A 165 19.67 -20.29 -4.34
CA LEU A 165 20.80 -20.94 -3.66
C LEU A 165 21.88 -21.34 -4.67
N LYS A 166 21.50 -21.95 -5.79
CA LYS A 166 22.45 -22.35 -6.85
C LYS A 166 23.18 -21.12 -7.42
N VAL A 167 22.46 -20.03 -7.67
CA VAL A 167 23.06 -18.76 -8.14
C VAL A 167 24.00 -18.17 -7.09
N ALA A 168 23.59 -18.10 -5.82
CA ALA A 168 24.41 -17.56 -4.74
C ALA A 168 25.71 -18.35 -4.53
N LEU A 169 25.65 -19.69 -4.56
CA LEU A 169 26.83 -20.55 -4.45
C LEU A 169 27.82 -20.33 -5.60
N LEU A 170 27.30 -20.24 -6.84
CA LEU A 170 28.12 -19.97 -8.03
C LEU A 170 28.84 -18.63 -7.95
N LEU A 171 28.18 -17.59 -7.41
CA LEU A 171 28.77 -16.27 -7.20
C LEU A 171 29.71 -16.19 -5.99
N GLY A 172 29.91 -17.31 -5.26
CA GLY A 172 30.87 -17.41 -4.18
C GLY A 172 30.37 -16.84 -2.85
N VAL A 173 29.06 -16.78 -2.64
CA VAL A 173 28.46 -16.46 -1.32
C VAL A 173 28.78 -17.58 -0.34
N GLU A 174 29.27 -17.23 0.85
CA GLU A 174 29.53 -18.17 1.93
C GLU A 174 28.27 -18.39 2.77
N ILE A 175 27.76 -19.63 2.85
CA ILE A 175 26.46 -19.91 3.49
C ILE A 175 26.63 -20.94 4.61
N HIS A 176 26.14 -20.60 5.81
CA HIS A 176 26.16 -21.44 7.00
C HIS A 176 24.74 -21.86 7.39
N TRP A 177 24.52 -23.17 7.50
CA TRP A 177 23.21 -23.79 7.76
C TRP A 177 23.11 -24.30 9.18
N GLY A 178 21.88 -24.34 9.73
CA GLY A 178 21.66 -24.75 11.12
C GLY A 178 22.19 -23.75 12.15
N VAL A 179 22.41 -22.49 11.75
CA VAL A 179 22.95 -21.43 12.60
C VAL A 179 21.95 -20.29 12.69
N THR A 180 21.53 -19.99 13.92
CA THR A 180 20.56 -18.94 14.23
C THR A 180 21.28 -17.68 14.65
N PHE A 181 20.96 -16.56 14.01
CA PHE A 181 21.36 -15.23 14.47
C PHE A 181 20.47 -14.81 15.64
N ILE A 182 21.07 -14.42 16.76
CA ILE A 182 20.37 -13.98 17.96
C ILE A 182 20.44 -12.46 18.09
N GLY A 183 21.59 -11.87 17.79
CA GLY A 183 21.80 -10.44 17.98
C GLY A 183 23.20 -10.00 17.60
N LEU A 184 23.51 -8.74 17.90
CA LEU A 184 24.79 -8.12 17.59
C LEU A 184 25.74 -8.19 18.77
N GLN A 185 27.02 -8.40 18.48
CA GLN A 185 28.09 -8.20 19.44
C GLN A 185 28.83 -6.90 19.08
N PRO A 186 28.73 -5.85 19.92
CA PRO A 186 29.34 -4.57 19.63
C PRO A 186 30.87 -4.63 19.70
N PRO A 187 31.58 -3.74 18.99
CA PRO A 187 33.04 -3.73 18.95
C PRO A 187 33.62 -3.44 20.34
N PRO A 188 34.49 -4.32 20.90
CA PRO A 188 34.97 -4.19 22.28
C PRO A 188 35.92 -3.01 22.48
N LYS A 189 36.67 -2.62 21.44
CA LYS A 189 37.62 -1.51 21.44
C LYS A 189 37.73 -0.88 20.06
N LYS A 190 38.34 0.31 20.00
CA LYS A 190 38.64 1.00 18.74
C LYS A 190 39.53 0.12 17.86
N GLY A 191 39.16 -0.04 16.59
CA GLY A 191 39.85 -0.90 15.62
C GLY A 191 39.32 -2.34 15.53
N CYS A 192 38.34 -2.73 16.35
CA CYS A 192 37.57 -3.95 16.15
C CYS A 192 36.24 -3.64 15.43
N GLY A 193 35.77 -4.56 14.58
CA GLY A 193 34.47 -4.48 13.92
C GLY A 193 33.32 -5.10 14.72
N TRP A 194 32.12 -5.00 14.15
CA TRP A 194 30.91 -5.63 14.67
C TRP A 194 30.89 -7.12 14.35
N ARG A 195 30.32 -7.93 15.26
CA ARG A 195 30.20 -9.38 15.10
C ARG A 195 28.78 -9.84 15.39
N ALA A 196 28.47 -11.08 15.04
CA ALA A 196 27.17 -11.69 15.28
C ALA A 196 27.20 -12.62 16.49
N GLN A 197 26.14 -12.57 17.30
CA GLN A 197 25.84 -13.59 18.29
C GLN A 197 25.04 -14.71 17.61
N LEU A 198 25.59 -15.91 17.57
CA LEU A 198 25.06 -17.05 16.82
C LEU A 198 24.87 -18.28 17.72
N GLN A 199 23.82 -19.07 17.45
CA GLN A 199 23.53 -20.33 18.14
C GLN A 199 23.16 -21.45 17.16
N PRO A 200 23.66 -22.69 17.34
CA PRO A 200 24.66 -23.14 18.32
C PRO A 200 26.03 -22.48 18.09
N SER A 201 26.98 -22.68 19.01
CA SER A 201 28.31 -22.05 18.94
C SER A 201 28.93 -22.27 17.56
N PRO A 202 29.15 -21.20 16.77
CA PRO A 202 29.57 -21.32 15.38
C PRO A 202 31.05 -21.73 15.27
N PRO A 203 31.51 -22.16 14.08
CA PRO A 203 32.94 -22.32 13.80
C PRO A 203 33.72 -21.04 14.13
N ALA A 204 34.97 -21.18 14.59
CA ALA A 204 35.78 -20.04 15.05
C ALA A 204 35.96 -18.94 13.99
N GLN A 205 35.96 -19.30 12.70
CA GLN A 205 36.03 -18.34 11.58
C GLN A 205 34.77 -17.47 11.51
N LEU A 206 33.59 -18.08 11.63
CA LEU A 206 32.30 -17.38 11.63
C LEU A 206 32.08 -16.59 12.93
N ALA A 207 32.49 -17.13 14.08
CA ALA A 207 32.43 -16.43 15.37
C ALA A 207 33.23 -15.13 15.39
N ASN A 208 34.36 -15.10 14.67
CA ASN A 208 35.26 -13.95 14.58
C ASN A 208 35.03 -13.12 13.31
N TYR A 209 34.01 -13.43 12.51
CA TYR A 209 33.71 -12.69 11.30
C TYR A 209 33.22 -11.28 11.65
N GLU A 210 33.99 -10.28 11.24
CA GLU A 210 33.65 -8.87 11.41
C GLU A 210 33.03 -8.32 10.14
N PHE A 211 31.91 -7.63 10.28
CA PHE A 211 31.13 -7.05 9.18
C PHE A 211 30.74 -5.60 9.48
N ASP A 212 30.55 -4.82 8.42
CA ASP A 212 30.11 -3.43 8.45
C ASP A 212 28.70 -3.24 7.87
N VAL A 213 28.13 -4.30 7.28
CA VAL A 213 26.74 -4.34 6.80
C VAL A 213 26.02 -5.59 7.31
N LEU A 214 24.81 -5.41 7.85
CA LEU A 214 23.88 -6.47 8.21
C LEU A 214 22.59 -6.33 7.39
N ILE A 215 22.26 -7.34 6.59
CA ILE A 215 20.96 -7.44 5.92
C ILE A 215 20.11 -8.51 6.61
N SER A 216 19.06 -8.09 7.31
CA SER A 216 18.08 -9.01 7.89
C SER A 216 17.00 -9.35 6.87
N ALA A 217 16.89 -10.64 6.54
CA ALA A 217 15.85 -11.22 5.70
C ALA A 217 15.24 -12.46 6.37
N ALA A 218 15.10 -12.42 7.69
CA ALA A 218 14.74 -13.56 8.54
C ALA A 218 13.25 -13.96 8.53
N GLY A 219 12.42 -13.24 7.77
CA GLY A 219 10.97 -13.41 7.68
C GLY A 219 10.18 -12.62 8.74
N GLY A 220 8.85 -12.60 8.66
CA GLY A 220 7.98 -11.68 9.42
C GLY A 220 8.00 -11.79 10.95
N LYS A 221 8.73 -12.75 11.54
CA LYS A 221 8.79 -12.97 12.99
C LYS A 221 10.11 -12.52 13.64
N PHE A 222 11.04 -11.96 12.87
CA PHE A 222 12.33 -11.52 13.40
C PHE A 222 12.78 -10.22 12.75
N VAL A 223 13.09 -9.25 13.60
CA VAL A 223 13.71 -7.98 13.27
C VAL A 223 14.85 -7.75 14.27
N PRO A 224 16.03 -7.26 13.84
CA PRO A 224 17.12 -6.94 14.75
C PRO A 224 16.74 -5.85 15.76
N GLU A 225 17.48 -5.80 16.88
CA GLU A 225 17.32 -4.76 17.90
C GLU A 225 17.45 -3.35 17.29
N GLY A 226 16.60 -2.43 17.76
CA GLY A 226 16.53 -1.04 17.29
C GLY A 226 15.48 -0.79 16.20
N PHE A 227 14.95 -1.84 15.55
CA PHE A 227 13.82 -1.68 14.63
C PHE A 227 12.48 -1.79 15.37
N THR A 228 11.62 -0.79 15.17
CA THR A 228 10.23 -0.81 15.62
C THR A 228 9.35 -1.37 14.51
N VAL A 229 8.39 -2.23 14.86
CA VAL A 229 7.39 -2.75 13.92
C VAL A 229 6.01 -2.25 14.32
N ARG A 230 5.31 -1.64 13.38
CA ARG A 230 3.91 -1.26 13.51
C ARG A 230 3.05 -2.43 13.08
N GLU A 231 2.15 -2.83 13.98
CA GLU A 231 1.08 -3.76 13.71
C GLU A 231 -0.19 -2.96 13.41
N MET A 232 -0.76 -3.14 12.22
CA MET A 232 -2.12 -2.72 11.93
C MET A 232 -3.00 -3.96 11.82
N ARG A 233 -4.05 -4.04 12.65
CA ARG A 233 -5.01 -5.15 12.62
C ARG A 233 -6.26 -4.74 11.87
N GLY A 234 -6.55 -5.46 10.79
CA GLY A 234 -7.82 -5.34 10.07
C GLY A 234 -8.94 -6.14 10.75
N LYS A 235 -10.03 -6.38 10.01
CA LYS A 235 -11.02 -7.39 10.42
C LYS A 235 -10.38 -8.77 10.48
N LEU A 236 -10.81 -9.57 11.44
CA LEU A 236 -10.33 -10.95 11.61
C LEU A 236 -10.44 -11.72 10.29
N ALA A 237 -9.30 -12.13 9.75
CA ALA A 237 -9.19 -12.90 8.51
C ALA A 237 -8.35 -14.15 8.77
N ILE A 238 -8.90 -15.33 8.47
CA ILE A 238 -8.23 -16.61 8.67
C ILE A 238 -7.88 -17.19 7.31
N GLY A 239 -6.59 -17.17 6.98
CA GLY A 239 -6.05 -17.78 5.77
C GLY A 239 -5.84 -19.27 5.98
N ILE A 240 -6.26 -20.10 5.02
CA ILE A 240 -6.00 -21.54 5.02
C ILE A 240 -5.28 -21.88 3.71
N THR A 241 -4.12 -22.52 3.82
CA THR A 241 -3.39 -23.05 2.66
C THR A 241 -3.37 -24.56 2.68
N ALA A 242 -3.45 -25.18 1.51
CA ALA A 242 -3.31 -26.61 1.36
C ALA A 242 -2.59 -27.00 0.08
N ASN A 243 -1.84 -28.10 0.16
CA ASN A 243 -1.16 -28.69 -0.97
C ASN A 243 -1.67 -30.12 -1.17
N PHE A 244 -2.18 -30.42 -2.37
CA PHE A 244 -2.52 -31.78 -2.79
C PHE A 244 -1.47 -32.32 -3.75
N VAL A 245 -1.35 -33.65 -3.80
CA VAL A 245 -0.47 -34.34 -4.73
C VAL A 245 -0.91 -34.01 -6.16
N ASN A 246 0.03 -33.56 -6.98
CA ASN A 246 -0.18 -33.39 -8.42
C ASN A 246 0.48 -34.58 -9.14
N GLY A 247 -0.33 -35.51 -9.64
CA GLY A 247 0.15 -36.66 -10.41
C GLY A 247 0.65 -36.28 -11.80
N ARG A 248 0.30 -35.07 -12.27
CA ARG A 248 0.47 -34.59 -13.64
C ARG A 248 -0.13 -35.54 -14.68
N THR A 249 -1.31 -36.08 -14.39
CA THR A 249 -2.11 -36.73 -15.42
C THR A 249 -2.62 -35.70 -16.43
N VAL A 250 -3.12 -36.17 -17.57
CA VAL A 250 -3.67 -35.29 -18.61
C VAL A 250 -4.89 -34.56 -18.05
N GLU A 251 -5.76 -35.25 -17.31
CA GLU A 251 -6.97 -34.72 -16.69
C GLU A 251 -6.63 -33.60 -15.71
N GLU A 252 -5.69 -33.84 -14.79
CA GLU A 252 -5.20 -32.83 -13.84
C GLU A 252 -4.62 -31.62 -14.58
N THR A 253 -3.89 -31.84 -15.68
CA THR A 253 -3.26 -30.78 -16.49
C THR A 253 -4.28 -29.92 -17.24
N GLN A 254 -5.46 -30.44 -17.56
CA GLN A 254 -6.54 -29.69 -18.21
C GLN A 254 -7.37 -28.83 -17.25
N VAL A 255 -7.33 -29.07 -15.93
CA VAL A 255 -8.11 -28.26 -14.97
C VAL A 255 -7.60 -26.81 -14.96
N PRO A 256 -8.45 -25.79 -15.23
CA PRO A 256 -8.00 -24.40 -15.20
C PRO A 256 -7.61 -23.97 -13.79
N GLU A 257 -6.57 -23.16 -13.69
CA GLU A 257 -6.19 -22.48 -12.46
C GLU A 257 -7.20 -21.39 -12.10
N ILE A 258 -7.21 -21.00 -10.83
CA ILE A 258 -8.04 -19.91 -10.33
C ILE A 258 -7.09 -18.82 -9.85
N SER A 259 -6.82 -17.83 -10.73
CA SER A 259 -5.93 -16.68 -10.46
C SER A 259 -6.40 -15.90 -9.22
N GLY A 260 -7.70 -15.91 -8.96
CA GLY A 260 -8.31 -15.51 -7.72
C GLY A 260 -9.78 -15.18 -7.93
N VAL A 261 -10.65 -15.76 -7.10
CA VAL A 261 -12.08 -15.43 -7.09
C VAL A 261 -12.35 -14.69 -5.79
N ALA A 262 -12.75 -13.42 -5.90
CA ALA A 262 -13.15 -12.60 -4.75
C ALA A 262 -14.66 -12.52 -4.64
N ARG A 263 -15.17 -12.55 -3.41
CA ARG A 263 -16.61 -12.43 -3.15
C ARG A 263 -17.23 -11.15 -3.66
N ILE A 264 -16.45 -10.08 -3.85
CA ILE A 264 -16.95 -8.78 -4.30
C ILE A 264 -17.71 -8.87 -5.63
N TYR A 265 -17.16 -9.57 -6.63
CA TYR A 265 -17.78 -9.66 -7.96
C TYR A 265 -18.40 -11.03 -8.25
N ASN A 266 -17.87 -12.13 -7.69
CA ASN A 266 -18.38 -13.47 -7.98
C ASN A 266 -19.21 -14.06 -6.81
N GLN A 267 -20.29 -13.36 -6.43
CA GLN A 267 -21.10 -13.77 -5.29
C GLN A 267 -21.88 -15.07 -5.52
N SER A 268 -22.33 -15.33 -6.75
CA SER A 268 -23.09 -16.54 -7.09
C SER A 268 -22.28 -17.81 -6.84
N PHE A 269 -20.98 -17.79 -7.12
CA PHE A 269 -20.07 -18.88 -6.79
C PHE A 269 -20.02 -19.15 -5.28
N PHE A 270 -19.79 -18.13 -4.45
CA PHE A 270 -19.70 -18.32 -3.00
C PHE A 270 -21.04 -18.67 -2.35
N GLN A 271 -22.16 -18.14 -2.86
CA GLN A 271 -23.50 -18.55 -2.42
C GLN A 271 -23.77 -20.02 -2.75
N SER A 272 -23.37 -20.47 -3.95
CA SER A 272 -23.51 -21.87 -4.36
C SER A 272 -22.62 -22.79 -3.54
N LEU A 273 -21.37 -22.39 -3.25
CA LEU A 273 -20.46 -23.10 -2.36
C LEU A 273 -21.07 -23.23 -0.96
N LEU A 274 -21.58 -22.14 -0.38
CA LEU A 274 -22.21 -22.14 0.93
C LEU A 274 -23.44 -23.04 0.97
N LYS A 275 -24.30 -22.98 -0.07
CA LYS A 275 -25.50 -23.82 -0.16
C LYS A 275 -25.18 -25.30 -0.31
N ALA A 276 -24.15 -25.64 -1.08
CA ALA A 276 -23.78 -27.04 -1.37
C ALA A 276 -22.96 -27.69 -0.25
N THR A 277 -22.08 -26.93 0.42
CA THR A 277 -21.08 -27.47 1.35
C THR A 277 -21.18 -26.94 2.77
N GLY A 278 -21.96 -25.87 2.98
CA GLY A 278 -21.98 -25.14 4.26
C GLY A 278 -20.74 -24.27 4.52
N ILE A 279 -19.81 -24.17 3.55
CA ILE A 279 -18.56 -23.42 3.66
C ILE A 279 -18.74 -21.96 3.21
N ASP A 280 -18.36 -21.02 4.06
CA ASP A 280 -18.39 -19.57 3.79
C ASP A 280 -16.97 -19.01 3.66
N LEU A 281 -16.60 -18.63 2.43
CA LEU A 281 -15.29 -18.05 2.09
C LEU A 281 -15.43 -16.59 1.62
N GLU A 282 -14.34 -15.85 1.75
CA GLU A 282 -14.17 -14.51 1.19
C GLU A 282 -13.42 -14.54 -0.14
N ASN A 283 -12.42 -15.42 -0.25
CA ASN A 283 -11.66 -15.65 -1.46
C ASN A 283 -11.15 -17.10 -1.52
N ILE A 284 -10.84 -17.54 -2.74
CA ILE A 284 -10.12 -18.78 -3.03
C ILE A 284 -9.24 -18.60 -4.26
N VAL A 285 -8.03 -19.15 -4.21
CA VAL A 285 -7.03 -19.15 -5.28
C VAL A 285 -6.53 -20.58 -5.46
N TYR A 286 -6.30 -20.99 -6.70
CA TYR A 286 -5.77 -22.30 -7.06
C TYR A 286 -4.64 -22.16 -8.08
N TYR A 287 -3.46 -22.68 -7.72
CA TYR A 287 -2.30 -22.78 -8.60
C TYR A 287 -1.91 -24.24 -8.83
N LYS A 288 -1.55 -24.56 -10.07
CA LYS A 288 -1.08 -25.89 -10.45
C LYS A 288 0.43 -25.88 -10.60
N ASP A 289 1.13 -26.25 -9.54
CA ASP A 289 2.59 -26.25 -9.47
C ASP A 289 3.10 -27.70 -9.26
N ASP A 290 4.22 -27.88 -8.56
CA ASP A 290 4.65 -29.20 -8.09
C ASP A 290 3.59 -29.91 -7.23
N THR A 291 2.65 -29.14 -6.65
CA THR A 291 1.43 -29.58 -5.96
C THR A 291 0.23 -28.80 -6.50
N HIS A 292 -0.98 -29.34 -6.33
CA HIS A 292 -2.20 -28.53 -6.48
C HIS A 292 -2.35 -27.68 -5.22
N TYR A 293 -2.01 -26.40 -5.33
CA TYR A 293 -1.97 -25.47 -4.22
C TYR A 293 -3.25 -24.64 -4.15
N PHE A 294 -3.85 -24.59 -2.96
CA PHE A 294 -5.00 -23.75 -2.67
C PHE A 294 -4.66 -22.79 -1.53
N VAL A 295 -5.10 -21.55 -1.66
CA VAL A 295 -5.18 -20.59 -0.55
C VAL A 295 -6.57 -19.99 -0.53
N MET A 296 -7.19 -19.96 0.65
CA MET A 296 -8.55 -19.46 0.85
C MET A 296 -8.64 -18.66 2.14
N THR A 297 -9.54 -17.69 2.18
CA THR A 297 -9.83 -16.92 3.40
C THR A 297 -11.22 -17.28 3.89
N ALA A 298 -11.29 -17.84 5.10
CA ALA A 298 -12.52 -18.32 5.71
C ALA A 298 -12.97 -17.41 6.86
N LYS A 299 -14.28 -17.29 7.06
CA LYS A 299 -14.82 -16.55 8.22
C LYS A 299 -14.76 -17.40 9.49
N LYS A 300 -14.43 -16.77 10.61
CA LYS A 300 -14.37 -17.43 11.94
C LYS A 300 -15.63 -18.24 12.26
N GLN A 301 -16.82 -17.66 12.05
CA GLN A 301 -18.07 -18.36 12.37
C GLN A 301 -18.34 -19.59 11.51
N CYS A 302 -17.85 -19.59 10.26
CA CYS A 302 -17.91 -20.79 9.44
C CYS A 302 -17.04 -21.92 10.02
N LEU A 303 -15.82 -21.59 10.46
CA LEU A 303 -14.88 -22.57 10.99
C LEU A 303 -15.35 -23.15 12.33
N LEU A 304 -15.97 -22.33 13.18
CA LEU A 304 -16.59 -22.80 14.44
C LEU A 304 -17.80 -23.70 14.15
N ARG A 305 -18.72 -23.28 13.27
CA ARG A 305 -19.92 -24.05 12.91
C ARG A 305 -19.57 -25.43 12.34
N LEU A 306 -18.51 -25.51 11.52
CA LEU A 306 -18.06 -26.76 10.91
C LEU A 306 -17.09 -27.55 11.79
N GLY A 307 -16.87 -27.14 13.05
CA GLY A 307 -16.03 -27.84 14.01
C GLY A 307 -14.54 -27.85 13.68
N VAL A 308 -14.08 -26.98 12.77
CA VAL A 308 -12.65 -26.78 12.46
C VAL A 308 -11.93 -26.12 13.64
N LEU A 309 -12.62 -25.22 14.34
CA LEU A 309 -12.17 -24.60 15.59
C LEU A 309 -13.03 -25.13 16.74
N ARG A 310 -12.40 -25.54 17.84
CA ARG A 310 -13.12 -26.08 19.02
C ARG A 310 -13.87 -24.99 19.78
N GLN A 311 -13.22 -23.86 20.03
CA GLN A 311 -13.75 -22.75 20.83
C GLN A 311 -13.42 -21.39 20.20
N ASP A 312 -14.27 -20.41 20.47
CA ASP A 312 -14.07 -19.02 20.07
C ASP A 312 -13.19 -18.29 21.11
N TRP A 313 -11.93 -18.06 20.76
CA TRP A 313 -10.99 -17.28 21.56
C TRP A 313 -10.83 -15.87 20.98
N PRO A 314 -10.79 -14.82 21.83
CA PRO A 314 -10.59 -13.44 21.37
C PRO A 314 -9.17 -13.18 20.85
N ASP A 315 -8.18 -13.91 21.36
CA ASP A 315 -6.79 -13.83 20.91
C ASP A 315 -6.55 -14.77 19.71
N THR A 316 -6.10 -14.22 18.58
CA THR A 316 -5.94 -14.97 17.33
C THR A 316 -4.88 -16.05 17.42
N ASP A 317 -3.79 -15.83 18.16
CA ASP A 317 -2.73 -16.83 18.34
C ASP A 317 -3.26 -18.08 19.07
N ARG A 318 -4.14 -17.88 20.06
CA ARG A 318 -4.84 -18.98 20.74
C ARG A 318 -5.96 -19.58 19.89
N LEU A 319 -6.66 -18.76 19.12
CA LEU A 319 -7.72 -19.20 18.21
C LEU A 319 -7.18 -20.17 17.15
N LEU A 320 -6.03 -19.87 16.55
CA LEU A 320 -5.37 -20.68 15.52
C LEU A 320 -4.31 -21.63 16.09
N GLY A 321 -4.18 -21.70 17.41
CA GLY A 321 -3.26 -22.61 18.08
C GLY A 321 -3.60 -24.08 17.81
N SER A 322 -2.58 -24.94 17.81
CA SER A 322 -2.73 -26.39 17.55
C SER A 322 -3.70 -27.10 18.50
N ALA A 323 -3.88 -26.56 19.72
CA ALA A 323 -4.84 -27.06 20.71
C ALA A 323 -6.30 -26.69 20.39
N ASN A 324 -6.55 -25.70 19.54
CA ASN A 324 -7.91 -25.27 19.17
C ASN A 324 -8.31 -25.71 17.76
N VAL A 325 -7.35 -25.86 16.85
CA VAL A 325 -7.59 -26.36 15.49
C VAL A 325 -7.80 -27.88 15.52
N VAL A 326 -8.84 -28.36 14.84
CA VAL A 326 -9.16 -29.78 14.68
C VAL A 326 -8.66 -30.25 13.30
N PRO A 327 -7.56 -31.05 13.24
CA PRO A 327 -6.92 -31.40 11.98
C PRO A 327 -7.83 -32.14 10.99
N GLU A 328 -8.69 -33.04 11.47
CA GLU A 328 -9.57 -33.87 10.64
C GLU A 328 -10.68 -33.03 10.01
N ALA A 329 -11.28 -32.13 10.80
CA ALA A 329 -12.29 -31.21 10.31
C ALA A 329 -11.69 -30.19 9.33
N LEU A 330 -10.48 -29.69 9.60
CA LEU A 330 -9.75 -28.81 8.68
C LEU A 330 -9.46 -29.52 7.34
N GLN A 331 -9.04 -30.78 7.37
CA GLN A 331 -8.84 -31.60 6.18
C GLN A 331 -10.13 -31.76 5.35
N HIS A 332 -11.25 -32.04 6.01
CA HIS A 332 -12.55 -32.18 5.34
C HIS A 332 -12.99 -30.84 4.72
N PHE A 333 -12.89 -29.75 5.49
CA PHE A 333 -13.22 -28.40 5.05
C PHE A 333 -12.47 -28.02 3.77
N VAL A 334 -11.14 -28.15 3.78
CA VAL A 334 -10.30 -27.78 2.63
C VAL A 334 -10.58 -28.67 1.43
N ARG A 335 -10.72 -29.99 1.64
CA ARG A 335 -10.99 -30.92 0.54
C ARG A 335 -12.32 -30.61 -0.15
N ALA A 336 -13.37 -30.33 0.62
CA ALA A 336 -14.67 -29.97 0.08
C ALA A 336 -14.63 -28.63 -0.68
N ALA A 337 -13.92 -27.62 -0.15
CA ALA A 337 -13.76 -26.34 -0.82
C ALA A 337 -12.98 -26.47 -2.16
N ALA A 338 -11.89 -27.22 -2.16
CA ALA A 338 -11.06 -27.44 -3.36
C ALA A 338 -11.77 -28.27 -4.43
N ASP A 339 -12.49 -29.32 -4.02
CA ASP A 339 -13.28 -30.16 -4.92
C ASP A 339 -14.41 -29.36 -5.60
N PHE A 340 -15.16 -28.56 -4.83
CA PHE A 340 -16.18 -27.67 -5.36
C PHE A 340 -15.60 -26.64 -6.33
N ALA A 341 -14.52 -25.95 -5.93
CA ALA A 341 -13.90 -24.90 -6.75
C ALA A 341 -13.39 -25.42 -8.10
N THR A 342 -13.01 -26.70 -8.19
CA THR A 342 -12.54 -27.34 -9.41
C THR A 342 -13.58 -28.22 -10.10
N ASN A 343 -14.83 -28.20 -9.62
CA ASN A 343 -15.94 -29.01 -10.11
C ASN A 343 -15.62 -30.53 -10.14
N GLY A 344 -14.84 -31.02 -9.17
CA GLY A 344 -14.42 -32.42 -9.07
C GLY A 344 -13.47 -32.90 -10.18
N LYS A 345 -13.00 -32.00 -11.05
CA LYS A 345 -12.16 -32.37 -12.22
C LYS A 345 -10.76 -32.84 -11.84
N LEU A 346 -10.29 -32.52 -10.63
CA LEU A 346 -9.03 -33.02 -10.09
C LEU A 346 -9.12 -34.47 -9.57
N GLY A 347 -10.31 -35.07 -9.59
CA GLY A 347 -10.53 -36.41 -9.06
C GLY A 347 -10.34 -36.45 -7.54
N LYS A 348 -9.85 -37.59 -7.03
CA LYS A 348 -9.70 -37.80 -5.60
C LYS A 348 -8.48 -37.04 -5.06
N LEU A 349 -8.75 -35.97 -4.31
CA LEU A 349 -7.73 -35.11 -3.71
C LEU A 349 -7.00 -35.79 -2.53
N GLU A 350 -5.73 -36.10 -2.74
CA GLU A 350 -4.79 -36.61 -1.73
C GLU A 350 -3.84 -35.51 -1.25
N PHE A 351 -3.67 -35.35 0.05
CA PHE A 351 -2.79 -34.31 0.59
C PHE A 351 -1.31 -34.64 0.34
N ALA A 352 -0.56 -33.63 -0.10
CA ALA A 352 0.89 -33.67 -0.05
C ALA A 352 1.35 -33.74 1.41
N LYS A 353 2.60 -34.16 1.62
CA LYS A 353 3.18 -34.28 2.97
C LYS A 353 4.00 -33.04 3.31
N ASP A 354 3.80 -32.51 4.51
CA ASP A 354 4.61 -31.43 5.07
C ASP A 354 6.02 -31.93 5.45
N ALA A 355 6.85 -31.03 5.96
CA ALA A 355 8.21 -31.32 6.42
C ALA A 355 8.32 -32.40 7.51
N HIS A 356 7.20 -32.73 8.18
CA HIS A 356 7.05 -33.68 9.29
C HIS A 356 6.26 -34.94 8.87
N GLY A 357 5.87 -35.05 7.60
CA GLY A 357 5.12 -36.19 7.07
C GLY A 357 3.61 -36.15 7.30
N ARG A 358 3.06 -35.03 7.79
CA ARG A 358 1.61 -34.82 8.00
C ARG A 358 0.96 -34.25 6.74
N PRO A 359 -0.38 -34.32 6.59
CA PRO A 359 -1.07 -33.59 5.52
C PRO A 359 -0.68 -32.11 5.49
N ASP A 360 -0.28 -31.61 4.32
CA ASP A 360 0.25 -30.27 4.12
C ASP A 360 -0.88 -29.24 4.05
N ILE A 361 -1.39 -28.89 5.23
CA ILE A 361 -2.48 -27.95 5.45
C ILE A 361 -2.13 -27.09 6.65
N SER A 362 -2.39 -25.79 6.58
CA SER A 362 -2.13 -24.87 7.69
C SER A 362 -3.11 -23.70 7.66
N ALA A 363 -3.47 -23.24 8.87
CA ALA A 363 -4.24 -22.01 9.07
C ALA A 363 -3.30 -20.90 9.56
N PHE A 364 -3.50 -19.69 9.08
CA PHE A 364 -2.70 -18.50 9.32
C PHE A 364 -3.58 -17.31 9.67
N ASP A 365 -3.03 -16.42 10.49
CA ASP A 365 -3.65 -15.14 10.75
C ASP A 365 -3.34 -14.19 9.57
N PHE A 366 -4.38 -13.73 8.88
CA PHE A 366 -4.31 -12.70 7.83
C PHE A 366 -4.82 -11.34 8.31
N THR A 367 -5.11 -11.22 9.61
CA THR A 367 -5.63 -10.00 10.24
C THR A 367 -4.53 -8.98 10.47
N SER A 368 -3.38 -9.46 10.92
CA SER A 368 -2.23 -8.64 11.28
C SER A 368 -1.42 -8.29 10.05
N MET A 369 -1.03 -7.02 9.96
CA MET A 369 -0.21 -6.50 8.88
C MET A 369 0.98 -5.80 9.51
N MET A 370 2.11 -6.50 9.52
CA MET A 370 3.33 -6.00 10.11
C MET A 370 4.12 -5.17 9.11
N ARG A 371 4.52 -3.97 9.55
CA ARG A 371 5.37 -3.07 8.78
C ARG A 371 6.43 -2.46 9.70
N ALA A 372 7.70 -2.56 9.33
CA ALA A 372 8.75 -1.86 10.06
C ALA A 372 8.59 -0.34 9.90
N GLU A 373 8.90 0.45 10.93
CA GLU A 373 8.82 1.91 10.83
C GLU A 373 9.85 2.47 9.84
N SER A 374 11.04 1.89 9.87
CA SER A 374 12.17 2.21 8.99
C SER A 374 12.68 0.95 8.30
N SER A 375 13.21 1.10 7.10
CA SER A 375 13.83 0.02 6.35
C SER A 375 15.32 -0.17 6.61
N ALA A 376 15.99 0.84 7.16
CA ALA A 376 17.40 0.78 7.54
C ALA A 376 17.73 1.61 8.78
N ARG A 377 18.86 1.29 9.43
CA ARG A 377 19.43 2.01 10.57
C ARG A 377 20.96 1.96 10.50
N VAL A 378 21.62 2.87 11.21
CA VAL A 378 23.08 2.83 11.38
C VAL A 378 23.41 2.82 12.87
N GLN A 379 24.29 1.92 13.30
CA GLN A 379 24.85 1.91 14.65
C GLN A 379 26.34 2.21 14.59
N GLU A 380 26.84 3.12 15.42
CA GLU A 380 28.27 3.41 15.56
C GLU A 380 28.73 3.25 17.01
N LYS A 381 29.80 2.46 17.19
CA LYS A 381 30.49 2.34 18.49
C LYS A 381 31.99 2.28 18.28
N HIS A 382 32.74 3.01 19.09
CA HIS A 382 34.21 3.07 19.01
C HIS A 382 34.76 3.42 17.60
N GLY A 383 34.00 4.19 16.80
CA GLY A 383 34.34 4.56 15.43
C GLY A 383 34.09 3.46 14.39
N ALA A 384 33.57 2.29 14.78
CA ALA A 384 33.15 1.25 13.86
C ALA A 384 31.64 1.40 13.60
N ARG A 385 31.30 1.67 12.34
CA ARG A 385 29.92 1.81 11.87
C ARG A 385 29.38 0.47 11.37
N LEU A 386 28.09 0.26 11.59
CA LEU A 386 27.34 -0.86 11.09
C LEU A 386 26.07 -0.33 10.41
N LEU A 387 25.90 -0.64 9.14
CA LEU A 387 24.67 -0.39 8.39
C LEU A 387 23.75 -1.60 8.51
N LEU A 388 22.53 -1.39 9.00
CA LEU A 388 21.49 -2.41 9.12
C LEU A 388 20.40 -2.14 8.08
N GLY A 389 20.00 -3.15 7.32
CA GLY A 389 18.89 -3.09 6.38
C GLY A 389 17.93 -4.27 6.53
N LEU A 390 16.62 -4.01 6.40
CA LEU A 390 15.58 -5.04 6.39
C LEU A 390 15.16 -5.36 4.94
N VAL A 391 14.90 -6.63 4.66
CA VAL A 391 14.48 -7.12 3.34
C VAL A 391 13.42 -8.23 3.47
N GLY A 392 12.42 -8.22 2.60
CA GLY A 392 11.35 -9.24 2.56
C GLY A 392 10.32 -9.09 3.68
N ASP A 393 9.74 -10.20 4.13
CA ASP A 393 8.59 -10.22 5.04
C ASP A 393 8.85 -9.54 6.40
N CYS A 394 10.12 -9.40 6.83
CA CYS A 394 10.46 -8.67 8.06
C CYS A 394 10.35 -7.15 7.92
N LEU A 395 10.32 -6.63 6.68
CA LEU A 395 10.18 -5.21 6.36
C LEU A 395 8.71 -4.83 6.15
N VAL A 396 8.01 -5.59 5.29
CA VAL A 396 6.58 -5.47 5.02
C VAL A 396 6.02 -6.87 4.86
N GLU A 397 5.08 -7.24 5.72
CA GLU A 397 4.40 -8.52 5.61
C GLU A 397 3.50 -8.55 4.36
N PRO A 398 3.66 -9.55 3.48
CA PRO A 398 2.84 -9.64 2.29
C PRO A 398 1.48 -10.23 2.60
N PHE A 399 0.46 -9.69 1.95
CA PHE A 399 -0.82 -10.37 1.89
C PHE A 399 -0.79 -11.39 0.74
N TRP A 400 -0.78 -12.67 1.09
CA TRP A 400 -0.47 -13.75 0.14
C TRP A 400 -1.42 -13.84 -1.06
N PRO A 401 -2.75 -13.65 -0.91
CA PRO A 401 -3.63 -13.77 -2.05
C PRO A 401 -3.38 -12.66 -3.11
N LEU A 402 -2.87 -11.48 -2.71
CA LEU A 402 -2.46 -10.42 -3.66
C LEU A 402 -1.14 -10.73 -4.39
N GLY A 403 -0.42 -11.78 -4.01
CA GLY A 403 0.82 -12.17 -4.69
C GLY A 403 1.97 -11.15 -4.60
N THR A 404 1.96 -10.27 -3.59
CA THR A 404 2.90 -9.13 -3.50
C THR A 404 4.28 -9.50 -2.91
N GLY A 405 4.40 -10.65 -2.25
CA GLY A 405 5.57 -10.98 -1.43
C GLY A 405 6.91 -11.04 -2.17
N VAL A 406 6.99 -11.80 -3.26
CA VAL A 406 8.25 -11.91 -4.02
C VAL A 406 8.61 -10.58 -4.66
N ALA A 407 7.64 -9.90 -5.26
CA ALA A 407 7.84 -8.62 -5.92
C ALA A 407 8.39 -7.56 -4.97
N ARG A 408 7.67 -7.26 -3.89
CA ARG A 408 8.11 -6.27 -2.90
C ARG A 408 9.38 -6.69 -2.17
N GLY A 409 9.54 -7.98 -1.90
CA GLY A 409 10.77 -8.52 -1.32
C GLY A 409 12.00 -8.32 -2.22
N PHE A 410 11.85 -8.50 -3.54
CA PHE A 410 12.93 -8.30 -4.51
C PHE A 410 13.23 -6.81 -4.71
N LEU A 411 12.21 -5.96 -4.77
CA LEU A 411 12.40 -4.51 -4.79
C LEU A 411 13.16 -4.02 -3.55
N ALA A 412 12.76 -4.49 -2.36
CA ALA A 412 13.49 -4.20 -1.13
C ALA A 412 14.92 -4.73 -1.14
N ALA A 413 15.18 -5.90 -1.77
CA ALA A 413 16.54 -6.43 -1.94
C ALA A 413 17.39 -5.55 -2.87
N PHE A 414 16.83 -5.04 -3.97
CA PHE A 414 17.51 -4.09 -4.85
C PHE A 414 17.78 -2.77 -4.15
N ASP A 415 16.81 -2.23 -3.43
CA ASP A 415 16.95 -0.96 -2.70
C ASP A 415 17.98 -1.08 -1.56
N ALA A 416 18.04 -2.24 -0.90
CA ALA A 416 19.09 -2.53 0.09
C ALA A 416 20.48 -2.68 -0.55
N ALA A 417 20.60 -3.34 -1.70
CA ALA A 417 21.87 -3.44 -2.41
C ALA A 417 22.34 -2.07 -2.95
N TRP A 418 21.42 -1.24 -3.44
CA TRP A 418 21.68 0.14 -3.83
C TRP A 418 22.16 0.97 -2.63
N MET A 419 21.50 0.86 -1.48
CA MET A 419 21.94 1.50 -0.24
C MET A 419 23.37 1.08 0.16
N VAL A 420 23.71 -0.21 0.03
CA VAL A 420 25.06 -0.70 0.32
C VAL A 420 26.09 -0.19 -0.68
N LYS A 421 25.73 -0.03 -1.95
CA LYS A 421 26.58 0.64 -2.95
C LYS A 421 26.87 2.09 -2.53
N ARG A 422 25.85 2.86 -2.17
CA ARG A 422 26.00 4.26 -1.71
C ARG A 422 26.86 4.35 -0.44
N TRP A 423 26.72 3.39 0.47
CA TRP A 423 27.55 3.24 1.66
C TRP A 423 29.03 2.99 1.31
N ALA A 424 29.30 2.07 0.40
CA ALA A 424 30.66 1.75 -0.05
C ALA A 424 31.34 2.91 -0.79
N GLU A 425 30.56 3.74 -1.50
CA GLU A 425 31.02 4.98 -2.13
C GLU A 425 31.39 6.08 -1.12
N GLY A 426 31.10 5.89 0.16
CA GLY A 426 31.48 6.80 1.25
C GLY A 426 30.47 7.92 1.53
N ALA A 427 29.22 7.78 1.08
CA ALA A 427 28.15 8.72 1.43
C ALA A 427 27.92 8.79 2.96
N GLY A 428 27.47 9.95 3.46
CA GLY A 428 27.24 10.14 4.89
C GLY A 428 26.13 9.21 5.42
N PRO A 429 26.20 8.70 6.67
CA PRO A 429 25.18 7.79 7.21
C PRO A 429 23.74 8.32 7.07
N LEU A 430 23.52 9.60 7.37
CA LEU A 430 22.19 10.22 7.26
C LEU A 430 21.72 10.40 5.81
N GLU A 431 22.64 10.57 4.86
CA GLU A 431 22.31 10.66 3.44
C GLU A 431 21.86 9.30 2.90
N VAL A 432 22.60 8.24 3.26
CA VAL A 432 22.27 6.85 2.92
C VAL A 432 20.90 6.46 3.48
N LEU A 433 20.64 6.80 4.75
CA LEU A 433 19.35 6.54 5.39
C LEU A 433 18.21 7.33 4.73
N ALA A 434 18.39 8.62 4.47
CA ALA A 434 17.36 9.46 3.85
C ALA A 434 16.99 8.98 2.44
N GLU A 435 17.99 8.59 1.63
CA GLU A 435 17.78 8.02 0.30
C GLU A 435 17.01 6.68 0.40
N ARG A 436 17.42 5.82 1.33
CA ARG A 436 16.78 4.50 1.54
C ARG A 436 15.33 4.61 2.01
N GLU A 437 15.03 5.56 2.91
CA GLU A 437 13.68 5.78 3.41
C GLU A 437 12.78 6.46 2.37
N SER A 438 13.34 7.31 1.50
CA SER A 438 12.60 7.87 0.35
C SER A 438 12.09 6.76 -0.58
N LEU A 439 12.91 5.72 -0.82
CA LEU A 439 12.47 4.53 -1.56
C LEU A 439 11.44 3.69 -0.77
N TYR A 440 11.64 3.56 0.54
CA TYR A 440 10.76 2.76 1.38
C TYR A 440 9.31 3.26 1.42
N GLN A 441 9.10 4.58 1.33
CA GLN A 441 7.76 5.18 1.25
C GLN A 441 6.92 4.63 0.09
N LEU A 442 7.57 4.30 -1.04
CA LEU A 442 6.90 3.79 -2.25
C LEU A 442 6.51 2.31 -2.13
N LEU A 443 7.25 1.52 -1.35
CA LEU A 443 7.22 0.05 -1.40
C LEU A 443 5.82 -0.54 -1.17
N SER A 444 5.06 -0.02 -0.20
CA SER A 444 3.74 -0.55 0.17
C SER A 444 2.66 -0.28 -0.89
N GLN A 445 2.89 0.67 -1.78
CA GLN A 445 1.93 1.08 -2.83
C GLN A 445 2.28 0.49 -4.19
N THR A 446 3.45 -0.12 -4.35
CA THR A 446 3.89 -0.73 -5.61
C THR A 446 2.88 -1.73 -6.16
N SER A 447 2.67 -1.66 -7.47
CA SER A 447 1.93 -2.59 -8.32
C SER A 447 2.59 -2.65 -9.71
N PRO A 448 2.31 -3.67 -10.55
CA PRO A 448 2.81 -3.68 -11.92
C PRO A 448 2.41 -2.44 -12.74
N ASP A 449 1.28 -1.79 -12.41
CA ASP A 449 0.71 -0.68 -13.17
C ASP A 449 1.34 0.68 -12.84
N ASN A 450 1.81 0.88 -11.60
CA ASN A 450 2.44 2.14 -11.16
C ASN A 450 3.98 2.11 -11.19
N MET A 451 4.57 1.04 -11.73
CA MET A 451 6.00 0.90 -11.93
C MET A 451 6.38 1.06 -13.41
N HIS A 452 7.67 1.20 -13.71
CA HIS A 452 8.13 1.29 -15.10
C HIS A 452 7.74 0.05 -15.91
N ARG A 453 7.13 0.24 -17.09
CA ARG A 453 6.66 -0.86 -17.95
C ARG A 453 7.80 -1.69 -18.57
N ASN A 454 8.99 -1.10 -18.74
CA ASN A 454 10.13 -1.77 -19.37
C ASN A 454 10.90 -2.64 -18.37
N VAL A 455 10.30 -3.78 -18.00
CA VAL A 455 10.87 -4.71 -17.01
C VAL A 455 12.24 -5.30 -17.41
N ALA A 456 12.59 -5.26 -18.69
CA ALA A 456 13.86 -5.79 -19.19
C ALA A 456 15.07 -4.89 -18.84
N GLN A 457 14.82 -3.62 -18.51
CA GLN A 457 15.85 -2.65 -18.14
C GLN A 457 16.00 -2.46 -16.62
N TYR A 458 15.25 -3.22 -15.82
CA TYR A 458 15.33 -3.10 -14.37
C TYR A 458 16.74 -3.48 -13.88
N GLY A 459 17.37 -2.55 -13.16
CA GLY A 459 18.68 -2.70 -12.54
C GLY A 459 18.66 -2.37 -11.05
N LEU A 460 19.85 -2.20 -10.46
CA LEU A 460 19.98 -1.74 -9.08
C LEU A 460 19.56 -0.29 -8.92
N ASP A 461 19.84 0.56 -9.92
CA ASP A 461 19.40 1.95 -9.92
C ASP A 461 17.86 2.04 -9.75
N PRO A 462 17.35 2.66 -8.67
CA PRO A 462 15.91 2.80 -8.45
C PRO A 462 15.18 3.60 -9.53
N ALA A 463 15.87 4.48 -10.26
CA ALA A 463 15.28 5.24 -11.37
C ALA A 463 14.85 4.35 -12.54
N THR A 464 15.42 3.14 -12.65
CA THR A 464 15.01 2.16 -13.68
C THR A 464 13.69 1.46 -13.34
N ARG A 465 13.20 1.60 -12.10
CA ARG A 465 12.09 0.82 -11.53
C ARG A 465 10.91 1.71 -11.14
N TYR A 466 11.19 2.80 -10.43
CA TYR A 466 10.17 3.71 -9.90
C TYR A 466 10.04 4.96 -10.79
N PRO A 467 8.88 5.20 -11.44
CA PRO A 467 8.67 6.40 -12.22
C PRO A 467 8.56 7.63 -11.31
N ASN A 468 8.97 8.80 -11.82
CA ASN A 468 8.92 10.09 -11.10
C ASN A 468 9.59 10.06 -9.72
N LEU A 469 10.70 9.32 -9.62
CA LEU A 469 11.40 9.07 -8.36
C LEU A 469 11.92 10.37 -7.71
N ASN A 470 11.54 10.59 -6.45
CA ASN A 470 12.10 11.63 -5.60
C ASN A 470 12.96 11.02 -4.47
N LEU A 471 14.27 10.95 -4.68
CA LEU A 471 15.23 10.47 -3.67
C LEU A 471 15.41 11.41 -2.47
N ARG A 472 14.75 12.57 -2.47
CA ARG A 472 14.78 13.58 -1.38
C ARG A 472 13.42 13.74 -0.70
N ALA A 473 12.51 12.78 -0.88
CA ALA A 473 11.23 12.77 -0.19
C ALA A 473 11.41 12.73 1.35
N VAL A 474 12.44 12.03 1.81
CA VAL A 474 12.95 12.06 3.17
C VAL A 474 14.30 12.77 3.18
N THR A 475 14.52 13.64 4.15
CA THR A 475 15.75 14.42 4.30
C THR A 475 16.66 13.85 5.41
N PRO A 476 17.98 14.10 5.36
CA PRO A 476 18.91 13.66 6.40
C PRO A 476 18.53 14.09 7.83
N ASN A 477 17.80 15.20 7.98
CA ASN A 477 17.35 15.68 9.29
C ASN A 477 16.24 14.83 9.89
N GLN A 478 15.38 14.23 9.05
CA GLN A 478 14.23 13.44 9.49
C GLN A 478 14.60 12.03 9.95
N VAL A 479 15.83 11.57 9.65
CA VAL A 479 16.32 10.19 9.93
C VAL A 479 17.42 10.14 10.99
N ARG A 480 17.55 11.20 11.80
CA ARG A 480 18.60 11.29 12.84
C ARG A 480 18.45 10.23 13.91
N ASP A 481 17.21 9.92 14.26
CA ASP A 481 16.80 8.86 15.18
C ASP A 481 17.15 7.46 14.68
N LEU A 482 17.38 7.29 13.37
CA LEU A 482 17.84 6.03 12.76
C LEU A 482 19.36 5.86 12.83
N TYR A 483 20.10 6.87 13.33
CA TYR A 483 21.55 6.83 13.50
C TYR A 483 21.96 6.85 14.97
N ASP A 484 22.27 5.66 15.50
CA ASP A 484 22.58 5.42 16.91
C ASP A 484 24.09 5.50 17.17
N VAL A 485 24.55 6.56 17.83
CA VAL A 485 25.93 6.68 18.32
C VAL A 485 25.99 6.19 19.78
N LEU A 486 26.46 4.96 19.98
CA LEU A 486 26.56 4.35 21.31
C LEU A 486 27.71 5.00 22.10
N ALA A 487 27.37 5.94 22.99
CA ALA A 487 28.31 6.68 23.81
C ALA A 487 29.15 5.77 24.73
N LYS A 488 30.38 6.23 25.04
CA LYS A 488 31.28 5.58 26.01
C LYS A 488 30.57 5.44 27.36
N GLU A 489 30.64 4.25 27.97
CA GLU A 489 30.26 4.10 29.38
C GLU A 489 30.97 5.15 30.25
N PRO A 490 30.31 5.70 31.28
CA PRO A 490 30.89 6.68 32.17
C PRO A 490 31.94 5.99 33.06
N VAL A 491 33.18 5.94 32.58
CA VAL A 491 34.32 5.55 33.41
C VAL A 491 34.49 6.64 34.48
N ARG A 492 34.22 6.29 35.74
CA ARG A 492 34.56 7.08 36.93
C ARG A 492 36.01 7.56 36.81
N ARG A 493 36.19 8.87 36.61
CA ARG A 493 37.51 9.51 36.58
C ARG A 493 38.12 9.46 37.99
N LYS A 494 39.19 8.68 38.16
CA LYS A 494 40.25 9.03 39.12
C LYS A 494 41.26 9.89 38.39
N SER A 495 41.57 11.03 38.99
CA SER A 495 42.56 12.03 38.63
C SER A 495 43.96 11.41 38.52
N ASP A 496 44.74 11.70 37.47
CA ASP A 496 45.69 12.82 37.41
C ASP A 496 46.80 12.66 36.35
N LYS A 497 47.21 13.82 35.81
CA LYS A 497 48.49 14.19 35.13
C LYS A 497 48.69 13.94 33.62
N ILE A 498 48.40 15.04 32.88
CA ILE A 498 49.20 15.79 31.89
C ILE A 498 50.43 15.08 31.27
N ASP A 499 50.40 14.88 29.94
CA ASP A 499 51.44 15.43 29.05
C ASP A 499 50.93 15.62 27.61
N GLY A 500 51.45 16.65 26.94
CA GLY A 500 50.90 17.28 25.74
C GLY A 500 51.23 16.62 24.40
N GLY A 501 50.31 16.79 23.46
CA GLY A 501 50.51 16.50 22.04
C GLY A 501 49.27 16.87 21.24
N LYS A 502 49.32 18.00 20.51
CA LYS A 502 48.28 18.43 19.57
C LYS A 502 48.09 17.39 18.46
N PRO A 503 46.85 17.15 18.03
CA PRO A 503 46.55 17.05 16.61
C PRO A 503 45.46 18.03 16.19
N ALA A 504 45.60 18.55 14.99
CA ALA A 504 44.67 19.47 14.36
C ALA A 504 43.34 18.79 14.01
N THR A 505 42.23 19.39 14.42
CA THR A 505 40.88 19.13 13.89
C THR A 505 40.09 20.43 13.90
N GLY A 506 39.86 21.01 12.72
CA GLY A 506 38.86 22.04 12.52
C GLY A 506 37.46 21.42 12.50
N SER A 507 36.50 22.12 13.11
CA SER A 507 35.04 21.88 13.18
C SER A 507 34.47 21.55 14.57
N THR A 508 35.21 20.90 15.48
CA THR A 508 34.75 20.69 16.88
C THR A 508 34.92 21.91 17.80
N GLY A 509 35.83 22.83 17.47
CA GLY A 509 36.15 23.98 18.32
C GLY A 509 35.02 25.01 18.46
N THR A 510 34.19 25.20 17.43
CA THR A 510 33.14 26.23 17.43
C THR A 510 31.94 25.85 18.29
N GLN A 511 31.58 24.56 18.36
CA GLN A 511 30.46 24.08 19.17
C GLN A 511 30.83 24.01 20.66
N GLU A 512 32.06 23.64 21.00
CA GLU A 512 32.57 23.68 22.37
C GLU A 512 32.69 25.12 22.90
N GLU A 513 33.09 26.07 22.04
CA GLU A 513 33.08 27.51 22.37
C GLU A 513 31.66 28.03 22.61
N LEU A 514 30.70 27.69 21.73
CA LEU A 514 29.31 28.09 21.88
C LEU A 514 28.68 27.51 23.16
N LEU A 515 28.90 26.22 23.44
CA LEU A 515 28.41 25.59 24.66
C LEU A 515 28.98 26.24 25.91
N ARG A 516 30.29 26.52 25.93
CA ARG A 516 30.93 27.23 27.05
C ARG A 516 30.36 28.63 27.24
N TRP A 517 30.16 29.37 26.16
CA TRP A 517 29.55 30.70 26.23
C TRP A 517 28.11 30.63 26.76
N CYS A 518 27.29 29.69 26.28
CA CYS A 518 25.93 29.48 26.80
C CYS A 518 25.94 29.13 28.30
N GLN A 519 26.88 28.30 28.76
CA GLN A 519 27.08 27.97 30.17
C GLN A 519 27.43 29.22 31.00
N GLU A 520 28.32 30.07 30.50
CA GLU A 520 28.70 31.32 31.16
C GLU A 520 27.52 32.29 31.26
N GLN A 521 26.73 32.45 30.19
CA GLN A 521 25.60 33.39 30.18
C GLN A 521 24.43 32.93 31.08
N THR A 522 24.19 31.62 31.15
CA THR A 522 23.09 31.03 31.93
C THR A 522 23.49 30.65 33.36
N ALA A 523 24.75 30.89 33.77
CA ALA A 523 25.21 30.64 35.13
C ALA A 523 24.45 31.49 36.17
N GLY A 524 24.09 30.86 37.28
CA GLY A 524 23.45 31.51 38.44
C GLY A 524 21.93 31.62 38.39
N TYR A 525 21.26 31.10 37.36
CA TYR A 525 19.79 31.02 37.31
C TYR A 525 19.27 29.72 37.96
N PRO A 526 18.22 29.80 38.79
CA PRO A 526 17.64 28.63 39.45
C PRO A 526 16.97 27.72 38.41
N GLY A 527 17.21 26.42 38.49
CA GLY A 527 16.61 25.43 37.60
C GLY A 527 17.22 25.33 36.19
N VAL A 528 18.23 26.15 35.86
CA VAL A 528 18.88 26.15 34.55
C VAL A 528 20.27 25.51 34.65
N HIS A 529 20.50 24.46 33.86
CA HIS A 529 21.80 23.79 33.82
C HIS A 529 22.14 23.32 32.40
N VAL A 530 22.90 24.13 31.67
CA VAL A 530 23.24 23.87 30.27
C VAL A 530 24.41 22.87 30.17
N THR A 531 24.11 21.62 29.80
CA THR A 531 25.11 20.55 29.59
C THR A 531 25.33 20.16 28.13
N ASP A 532 24.36 20.46 27.28
CA ASP A 532 24.38 20.18 25.85
C ASP A 532 23.66 21.30 25.07
N LEU A 533 23.69 21.20 23.74
CA LEU A 533 22.94 22.09 22.84
C LEU A 533 21.70 21.37 22.28
N SER A 534 21.03 20.59 23.13
CA SER A 534 19.80 19.86 22.82
C SER A 534 18.87 19.77 24.04
N SER A 535 19.00 18.73 24.86
CA SER A 535 18.07 18.43 25.95
C SER A 535 18.01 19.52 27.02
N SER A 536 19.11 20.23 27.24
CA SER A 536 19.24 21.31 28.24
C SER A 536 18.39 22.55 27.94
N TRP A 537 17.75 22.62 26.78
CA TRP A 537 16.95 23.77 26.32
C TRP A 537 15.46 23.45 26.20
N THR A 538 15.07 22.19 26.45
CA THR A 538 13.71 21.67 26.21
C THR A 538 12.66 22.18 27.19
N ASP A 539 13.08 22.62 28.38
CA ASP A 539 12.21 23.23 29.39
C ASP A 539 11.95 24.73 29.15
N GLY A 540 12.58 25.33 28.15
CA GLY A 540 12.50 26.75 27.81
C GLY A 540 13.21 27.69 28.79
N LEU A 541 13.58 27.24 29.99
CA LEU A 541 14.18 28.07 31.04
C LEU A 541 15.58 28.54 30.67
N ALA A 542 16.36 27.70 29.97
CA ALA A 542 17.69 28.06 29.48
C ALA A 542 17.65 29.22 28.47
N LEU A 543 16.64 29.26 27.58
CA LEU A 543 16.44 30.36 26.63
C LEU A 543 16.01 31.64 27.37
N CYS A 544 15.07 31.52 28.33
CA CYS A 544 14.65 32.65 29.15
C CYS A 544 15.83 33.27 29.93
N ALA A 545 16.66 32.43 30.55
CA ALA A 545 17.86 32.87 31.28
C ALA A 545 18.86 33.58 30.36
N LEU A 546 19.04 33.09 29.14
CA LEU A 546 19.92 33.71 28.14
C LEU A 546 19.40 35.10 27.72
N VAL A 547 18.11 35.22 27.41
CA VAL A 547 17.48 36.51 27.03
C VAL A 547 17.52 37.50 28.19
N HIS A 548 17.19 37.07 29.40
CA HIS A 548 17.23 37.92 30.59
C HIS A 548 18.66 38.40 30.91
N ARG A 549 19.67 37.53 30.76
CA ARG A 549 21.08 37.90 30.98
C ARG A 549 21.53 38.99 30.00
N LEU A 550 21.17 38.86 28.73
CA LEU A 550 21.56 39.79 27.67
C LEU A 550 20.80 41.12 27.75
N ARG A 551 19.61 41.13 28.34
CA ARG A 551 18.85 42.34 28.61
C ARG A 551 18.11 42.28 29.96
N PRO A 552 18.80 42.67 31.05
CA PRO A 552 18.21 42.70 32.38
C PRO A 552 17.06 43.72 32.43
N GLY A 553 15.90 43.34 32.96
CA GLY A 553 14.72 44.20 33.11
C GLY A 553 13.51 43.85 32.24
N LEU A 554 13.60 42.79 31.41
CA LEU A 554 12.46 42.29 30.62
C LEU A 554 11.58 41.28 31.37
N LEU A 555 12.06 40.71 32.47
CA LEU A 555 11.33 39.73 33.26
C LEU A 555 11.88 39.65 34.69
N GLU A 556 11.02 39.60 35.71
CA GLU A 556 11.46 39.31 37.08
C GLU A 556 11.63 37.78 37.26
N PRO A 557 12.74 37.29 37.87
CA PRO A 557 12.99 35.85 38.05
C PRO A 557 11.87 35.08 38.76
N SER A 558 11.03 35.79 39.52
CA SER A 558 9.85 35.29 40.23
C SER A 558 8.71 34.85 39.30
N GLU A 559 8.64 35.38 38.07
CA GLU A 559 7.54 35.14 37.11
C GLU A 559 7.76 33.89 36.24
N LEU A 560 8.98 33.34 36.22
CA LEU A 560 9.31 32.08 35.52
C LEU A 560 8.96 30.82 36.35
N GLN A 561 8.67 30.99 37.64
CA GLN A 561 8.37 29.89 38.55
C GLN A 561 6.92 29.41 38.35
N GLY A 562 6.69 28.54 37.37
CA GLY A 562 5.40 27.87 37.15
C GLY A 562 4.90 27.83 35.70
N LEU A 563 5.65 28.36 34.73
CA LEU A 563 5.27 28.30 33.31
C LEU A 563 5.53 26.91 32.72
N GLU A 564 4.62 26.44 31.84
CA GLU A 564 4.85 25.25 31.05
C GLU A 564 5.96 25.47 30.00
N ALA A 565 6.71 24.41 29.67
CA ALA A 565 7.89 24.48 28.81
C ALA A 565 7.65 25.17 27.46
N LEU A 566 6.46 24.97 26.88
CA LEU A 566 6.08 25.56 25.59
C LEU A 566 5.82 27.06 25.67
N GLU A 567 5.24 27.54 26.77
CA GLU A 567 4.99 28.96 27.01
C GLU A 567 6.29 29.71 27.30
N ALA A 568 7.15 29.14 28.15
CA ALA A 568 8.48 29.70 28.45
C ALA A 568 9.32 29.84 27.17
N THR A 569 9.35 28.78 26.34
CA THR A 569 10.06 28.80 25.06
C THR A 569 9.46 29.82 24.08
N ALA A 570 8.14 29.86 23.93
CA ALA A 570 7.48 30.82 23.03
C ALA A 570 7.67 32.27 23.48
N TRP A 571 7.73 32.53 24.79
CA TRP A 571 8.08 33.83 25.33
C TRP A 571 9.52 34.22 24.97
N ALA A 572 10.50 33.34 25.23
CA ALA A 572 11.90 33.63 24.97
C ALA A 572 12.18 33.93 23.48
N LEU A 573 11.55 33.18 22.56
CA LEU A 573 11.69 33.41 21.12
C LEU A 573 11.12 34.77 20.70
N ARG A 574 9.94 35.15 21.19
CA ARG A 574 9.32 36.45 20.88
C ARG A 574 10.13 37.62 21.44
N MET A 575 10.65 37.49 22.66
CA MET A 575 11.48 38.53 23.27
C MET A 575 12.84 38.67 22.61
N ALA A 576 13.47 37.56 22.22
CA ALA A 576 14.70 37.61 21.43
C ALA A 576 14.48 38.30 20.07
N GLU A 577 13.33 38.09 19.42
CA GLU A 577 13.00 38.77 18.17
C GLU A 577 12.75 40.27 18.38
N HIS A 578 11.90 40.64 19.34
CA HIS A 578 11.49 42.02 19.56
C HIS A 578 12.59 42.88 20.19
N GLU A 579 13.29 42.35 21.19
CA GLU A 579 14.22 43.12 22.03
C GLU A 579 15.69 42.93 21.65
N LEU A 580 16.05 41.79 21.06
CA LEU A 580 17.43 41.49 20.64
C LEU A 580 17.58 41.47 19.10
N GLY A 581 16.48 41.54 18.34
CA GLY A 581 16.49 41.51 16.88
C GLY A 581 16.91 40.15 16.29
N ILE A 582 16.83 39.07 17.07
CA ILE A 582 17.21 37.72 16.65
C ILE A 582 15.97 36.94 16.24
N THR A 583 15.75 36.80 14.94
CA THR A 583 14.60 36.07 14.37
C THR A 583 14.66 34.58 14.69
N PRO A 584 13.57 33.95 15.16
CA PRO A 584 13.50 32.52 15.45
C PRO A 584 13.87 31.65 14.23
N VAL A 585 14.83 30.74 14.41
CA VAL A 585 15.21 29.73 13.38
C VAL A 585 14.36 28.46 13.50
N LEU A 586 13.79 28.22 14.68
CA LEU A 586 13.01 27.03 15.01
C LEU A 586 11.75 27.43 15.80
N SER A 587 10.73 26.58 15.75
CA SER A 587 9.48 26.79 16.49
C SER A 587 9.62 26.42 17.96
N ALA A 588 8.78 26.99 18.83
CA ALA A 588 8.77 26.65 20.26
C ALA A 588 8.55 25.14 20.49
N LYS A 589 7.68 24.52 19.68
CA LYS A 589 7.45 23.08 19.72
C LYS A 589 8.73 22.28 19.41
N ALA A 590 9.51 22.68 18.40
CA ALA A 590 10.73 21.98 18.02
C ALA A 590 11.85 22.06 19.07
N VAL A 591 11.92 23.16 19.84
CA VAL A 591 12.83 23.31 20.99
C VAL A 591 12.41 22.39 22.12
N VAL A 592 11.11 22.41 22.49
CA VAL A 592 10.58 21.62 23.61
C VAL A 592 10.67 20.11 23.33
N THR A 593 10.41 19.67 22.10
CA THR A 593 10.56 18.27 21.71
C THR A 593 12.00 17.86 21.45
N GLY A 594 12.97 18.79 21.46
CA GLY A 594 14.37 18.52 21.17
C GLY A 594 14.63 17.98 19.76
N SER A 595 13.70 18.18 18.83
CA SER A 595 13.69 17.51 17.52
C SER A 595 14.62 18.15 16.49
N ASP A 596 15.09 19.38 16.73
CA ASP A 596 16.02 20.09 15.84
C ASP A 596 17.23 20.74 16.56
N PRO A 597 18.25 19.93 16.96
CA PRO A 597 19.45 20.45 17.60
C PRO A 597 20.31 21.35 16.68
N LEU A 598 20.31 21.16 15.36
CA LEU A 598 21.09 22.03 14.46
C LEU A 598 20.42 23.39 14.28
N GLY A 599 19.09 23.42 14.15
CA GLY A 599 18.33 24.67 14.18
C GLY A 599 18.57 25.42 15.48
N LEU A 600 18.58 24.73 16.63
CA LEU A 600 18.92 25.31 17.92
C LEU A 600 20.36 25.84 17.98
N ILE A 601 21.35 25.09 17.48
CA ILE A 601 22.75 25.54 17.40
C ILE A 601 22.88 26.78 16.50
N ALA A 602 22.23 26.79 15.34
CA ALA A 602 22.19 27.96 14.44
C ALA A 602 21.55 29.16 15.14
N TYR A 603 20.45 28.95 15.86
CA TYR A 603 19.77 29.99 16.61
C TYR A 603 20.67 30.57 17.70
N LEU A 604 21.25 29.74 18.57
CA LEU A 604 22.17 30.16 19.63
C LEU A 604 23.45 30.80 19.08
N SER A 605 23.90 30.38 17.90
CA SER A 605 25.02 31.01 17.21
C SER A 605 24.74 32.47 16.83
N HIS A 606 23.49 32.84 16.55
CA HIS A 606 23.10 34.24 16.35
C HIS A 606 23.25 35.06 17.65
N PHE A 607 22.88 34.51 18.81
CA PHE A 607 23.11 35.17 20.11
C PHE A 607 24.60 35.33 20.39
N HIS A 608 25.37 34.27 20.22
CA HIS A 608 26.81 34.32 20.41
C HIS A 608 27.46 35.33 19.46
N SER A 609 27.12 35.34 18.18
CA SER A 609 27.68 36.31 17.23
C SER A 609 27.31 37.76 17.55
N ALA A 610 26.11 38.00 18.08
CA ALA A 610 25.64 39.35 18.43
C ALA A 610 26.25 39.88 19.74
N PHE A 611 26.57 39.00 20.70
CA PHE A 611 26.89 39.40 22.08
C PHE A 611 28.24 38.89 22.63
N LYS A 612 29.08 38.20 21.83
CA LYS A 612 30.43 37.73 22.25
C LYS A 612 31.39 38.84 22.71
N SER A 613 31.14 40.10 22.33
CA SER A 613 32.09 41.22 22.52
C SER A 613 31.70 42.24 23.61
N MET A 614 30.69 41.99 24.44
CA MET A 614 30.24 42.93 25.48
C MET A 614 30.99 42.73 26.81
N PRO A 615 31.75 43.70 27.34
CA PRO A 615 32.41 43.57 28.64
C PRO A 615 31.49 43.88 29.82
N HIS A 616 31.57 43.07 30.87
CA HIS A 616 30.93 43.31 32.17
C HIS A 616 31.57 44.49 32.92
N ASN A 617 30.79 45.49 33.34
CA ASN A 617 31.11 46.24 34.57
C ASN A 617 29.85 46.91 35.18
N PRO A 618 29.58 46.76 36.49
CA PRO A 618 28.55 47.51 37.19
C PRO A 618 29.15 48.76 37.87
N GLY A 619 28.72 49.95 37.47
CA GLY A 619 28.87 51.17 38.28
C GLY A 619 29.39 52.44 37.58
N SER A 620 28.66 53.53 37.85
CA SER A 620 28.99 54.96 37.66
C SER A 620 28.51 55.66 36.37
N VAL A 621 27.67 56.68 36.58
CA VAL A 621 27.09 57.60 35.61
C VAL A 621 28.02 58.79 35.38
N THR A 622 28.33 59.12 34.12
CA THR A 622 28.52 60.51 33.63
C THR A 622 28.44 60.57 32.11
N GLN A 623 27.70 61.57 31.60
CA GLN A 623 27.40 61.83 30.18
C GLN A 623 28.64 62.11 29.32
N GLY A 624 28.63 61.57 28.09
CA GLY A 624 29.52 62.00 26.99
C GLY A 624 29.33 61.21 25.68
N SER A 625 28.63 61.81 24.72
CA SER A 625 28.70 61.60 23.25
C SER A 625 28.50 60.17 22.68
N LEU A 626 27.27 59.86 22.22
CA LEU A 626 27.02 58.74 21.30
C LEU A 626 27.24 59.21 19.84
N GLY A 627 28.43 58.94 19.31
CA GLY A 627 28.77 59.12 17.91
C GLY A 627 28.97 57.78 17.20
N THR A 628 28.09 57.50 16.23
CA THR A 628 28.28 56.61 15.07
C THR A 628 28.54 55.11 15.32
N SER A 629 27.48 54.36 15.59
CA SER A 629 27.37 52.95 15.14
C SER A 629 25.97 52.63 14.58
N SER A 630 25.31 53.62 13.98
CA SER A 630 23.99 53.49 13.35
C SER A 630 24.04 53.28 11.83
N ALA A 631 25.22 53.21 11.21
CA ALA A 631 25.34 53.22 9.75
C ALA A 631 25.29 51.82 9.09
N VAL A 632 25.52 50.73 9.83
CA VAL A 632 25.55 49.37 9.24
C VAL A 632 24.18 48.67 9.31
N LEU A 633 23.29 49.07 10.24
CA LEU A 633 21.91 48.58 10.33
C LEU A 633 20.92 49.33 9.40
N PHE A 634 21.34 50.43 8.78
CA PHE A 634 20.48 51.24 7.91
C PHE A 634 20.52 50.82 6.42
N LEU A 635 21.56 50.10 5.99
CA LEU A 635 21.69 49.63 4.59
C LEU A 635 20.90 48.35 4.30
N GLY A 636 20.54 47.56 5.33
CA GLY A 636 19.66 46.40 5.18
C GLY A 636 18.17 46.74 5.03
N LYS A 637 17.75 47.90 5.54
CA LYS A 637 16.36 48.37 5.44
C LYS A 637 16.03 49.02 4.10
N LEU A 638 17.00 49.63 3.40
CA LEU A 638 16.76 50.27 2.10
C LEU A 638 16.71 49.28 0.92
N HIS A 639 17.36 48.12 1.02
CA HIS A 639 17.31 47.11 -0.05
C HIS A 639 15.97 46.36 -0.09
N ARG A 640 15.27 46.22 1.05
CA ARG A 640 13.95 45.55 1.11
C ARG A 640 12.77 46.47 0.79
N THR A 641 12.91 47.78 0.97
CA THR A 641 11.87 48.75 0.58
C THR A 641 11.82 48.95 -0.95
N LEU A 642 12.93 48.72 -1.68
CA LEU A 642 12.97 48.83 -3.15
C LEU A 642 12.47 47.58 -3.89
N GLN A 643 12.24 46.45 -3.22
CA GLN A 643 11.59 45.28 -3.82
C GLN A 643 10.08 45.17 -3.50
N ARG A 644 9.57 45.95 -2.53
CA ARG A 644 8.12 46.12 -2.31
C ARG A 644 7.49 47.25 -3.14
N THR A 645 8.30 48.14 -3.72
CA THR A 645 7.82 49.27 -4.55
C THR A 645 7.85 48.97 -6.06
N ARG A 646 7.74 47.68 -6.44
CA ARG A 646 7.46 47.23 -7.83
C ARG A 646 6.23 46.30 -7.93
N ALA A 647 5.44 46.22 -6.86
CA ALA A 647 4.19 45.47 -6.85
C ALA A 647 3.13 46.14 -5.97
N GLN A 648 2.95 47.46 -6.09
CA GLN A 648 1.69 48.17 -5.76
C GLN A 648 1.78 49.67 -6.11
N GLU A 649 1.70 49.95 -7.40
CA GLU A 649 1.02 51.11 -7.99
C GLU A 649 0.05 50.46 -9.01
N ASN A 650 -1.25 50.71 -9.06
CA ASN A 650 -2.03 51.83 -8.55
C ASN A 650 -3.41 51.37 -8.09
N GLY A 651 -3.90 52.01 -7.02
CA GLY A 651 -5.31 52.05 -6.70
C GLY A 651 -6.04 53.12 -7.51
N GLU A 652 -7.36 53.02 -7.53
CA GLU A 652 -8.24 54.18 -7.54
C GLU A 652 -8.87 54.24 -6.14
N ASP A 653 -8.75 55.36 -5.43
CA ASP A 653 -9.83 56.35 -5.42
C ASP A 653 -9.53 57.48 -4.41
N THR A 654 -9.83 58.72 -4.78
CA THR A 654 -9.96 59.84 -3.83
C THR A 654 -11.11 60.74 -4.23
N GLY A 655 -12.01 60.93 -3.26
CA GLY A 655 -12.84 62.14 -3.10
C GLY A 655 -14.25 61.77 -2.64
N GLY A 656 -14.80 62.24 -1.53
CA GLY A 656 -14.38 63.22 -0.53
C GLY A 656 -15.61 63.66 0.28
N LYS A 657 -15.35 64.27 1.44
CA LYS A 657 -16.22 65.19 2.23
C LYS A 657 -17.28 64.61 3.19
N LYS A 658 -16.90 64.63 4.48
CA LYS A 658 -17.72 65.09 5.64
C LYS A 658 -17.93 66.62 5.56
N PRO A 659 -18.87 67.29 6.29
CA PRO A 659 -19.22 67.14 7.73
C PRO A 659 -20.76 67.23 8.00
N ARG A 660 -21.38 67.22 9.20
CA ARG A 660 -21.10 67.81 10.54
C ARG A 660 -22.21 67.34 11.54
N LEU A 661 -21.85 67.33 12.83
CA LEU A 661 -22.58 67.24 14.12
C LEU A 661 -24.12 67.44 14.20
N GLU A 662 -24.84 66.70 15.08
CA GLU A 662 -25.30 67.09 16.45
C GLU A 662 -26.29 66.06 17.05
N VAL A 663 -26.51 66.17 18.37
CA VAL A 663 -27.11 65.23 19.34
C VAL A 663 -28.62 65.51 19.52
N ASP A 664 -29.49 64.48 19.67
CA ASP A 664 -30.39 64.32 20.84
C ASP A 664 -31.42 63.15 20.79
N ALA A 665 -31.59 62.54 21.98
CA ALA A 665 -32.78 62.04 22.70
C ALA A 665 -33.87 61.08 22.12
N LYS A 666 -33.96 59.92 22.81
CA LYS A 666 -35.11 59.20 23.46
C LYS A 666 -36.36 58.70 22.69
N THR A 667 -36.53 57.36 22.73
CA THR A 667 -37.66 56.45 23.10
C THR A 667 -39.14 56.82 22.82
N PRO A 668 -40.06 55.85 22.58
CA PRO A 668 -40.65 54.99 23.65
C PRO A 668 -40.89 53.53 23.18
N SER A 669 -41.27 52.53 23.99
CA SER A 669 -42.31 52.50 25.02
C SER A 669 -42.21 51.25 25.91
N THR A 670 -42.84 51.40 27.08
CA THR A 670 -42.84 50.59 28.30
C THR A 670 -44.18 49.86 28.44
N GLU A 671 -44.22 48.72 29.15
CA GLU A 671 -45.31 48.45 30.09
C GLU A 671 -44.82 47.51 31.22
N GLU A 672 -45.25 47.80 32.45
CA GLU A 672 -44.84 47.23 33.74
C GLU A 672 -46.09 47.31 34.69
N PRO A 673 -46.08 46.85 35.95
CA PRO A 673 -46.24 45.50 36.54
C PRO A 673 -47.55 45.38 37.38
N PRO A 674 -47.75 44.35 38.26
CA PRO A 674 -47.42 44.54 39.69
C PRO A 674 -46.97 43.28 40.48
N VAL A 675 -46.47 43.50 41.70
CA VAL A 675 -46.05 42.53 42.75
C VAL A 675 -47.17 42.43 43.82
N PRO A 676 -47.45 41.27 44.46
CA PRO A 676 -47.00 41.05 45.86
C PRO A 676 -46.72 39.59 46.33
N GLU A 677 -45.76 39.51 47.26
CA GLU A 677 -45.65 38.71 48.51
C GLU A 677 -45.80 37.16 48.63
N ALA A 678 -44.75 36.60 49.24
CA ALA A 678 -44.65 35.58 50.31
C ALA A 678 -45.62 34.37 50.40
N GLY A 679 -45.03 33.16 50.32
CA GLY A 679 -45.59 31.91 50.85
C GLY A 679 -44.65 30.70 50.62
N VAL A 680 -44.01 30.22 51.69
CA VAL A 680 -43.27 28.94 51.78
C VAL A 680 -44.26 27.94 52.45
N PRO A 681 -44.39 26.62 52.10
CA PRO A 681 -43.29 25.62 52.16
C PRO A 681 -43.29 24.39 51.20
N LEU A 682 -42.05 23.93 50.95
CA LEU A 682 -41.54 22.53 50.87
C LEU A 682 -41.71 21.62 49.61
N THR A 683 -40.52 21.18 49.18
CA THR A 683 -40.07 19.87 48.59
C THR A 683 -40.05 19.62 47.06
N PRO A 684 -38.99 18.96 46.53
CA PRO A 684 -38.58 18.97 45.12
C PRO A 684 -39.19 17.82 44.29
N PRO A 685 -39.23 17.91 42.95
CA PRO A 685 -38.45 16.97 42.10
C PRO A 685 -38.08 17.57 40.71
N PRO A 686 -37.62 16.78 39.71
CA PRO A 686 -36.23 16.38 39.48
C PRO A 686 -35.62 16.99 38.19
N GLN A 687 -34.30 16.90 38.08
CA GLN A 687 -33.56 17.17 36.85
C GLN A 687 -33.95 16.17 35.75
N HIS A 688 -34.67 16.63 34.73
CA HIS A 688 -34.64 16.05 33.40
C HIS A 688 -34.52 17.20 32.41
N GLN A 689 -33.31 17.41 31.88
CA GLN A 689 -33.15 18.11 30.62
C GLN A 689 -33.62 17.14 29.52
N GLU A 690 -34.70 17.52 28.83
CA GLU A 690 -35.18 16.85 27.64
C GLU A 690 -34.06 16.81 26.59
N ALA A 691 -33.55 15.61 26.29
CA ALA A 691 -32.74 15.40 25.09
C ALA A 691 -33.68 15.53 23.88
N GLY A 692 -33.37 16.46 22.96
CA GLY A 692 -34.16 16.64 21.74
C GLY A 692 -34.19 15.38 20.88
N ALA A 693 -35.29 15.13 20.18
CA ALA A 693 -35.52 13.92 19.36
C ALA A 693 -34.47 13.65 18.26
N GLY A 694 -33.54 14.57 17.99
CA GLY A 694 -32.42 14.40 17.04
C GLY A 694 -31.16 13.76 17.62
N ASP A 695 -31.15 13.46 18.92
CA ASP A 695 -29.98 12.92 19.64
C ASP A 695 -30.08 11.42 19.90
N LEU A 696 -31.14 10.74 19.48
CA LEU A 696 -31.36 9.31 19.71
C LEU A 696 -31.29 8.52 18.40
N CYS A 697 -30.76 7.30 18.47
CA CYS A 697 -30.75 6.36 17.35
C CYS A 697 -32.16 5.82 17.10
N ALA A 698 -32.63 5.92 15.86
CA ALA A 698 -33.98 5.48 15.48
C ALA A 698 -34.20 3.96 15.52
N LEU A 699 -33.15 3.15 15.73
CA LEU A 699 -33.24 1.68 15.85
C LEU A 699 -33.19 1.19 17.30
N CYS A 700 -32.21 1.63 18.09
CA CYS A 700 -32.02 1.16 19.46
C CYS A 700 -32.57 2.11 20.53
N GLY A 701 -32.90 3.35 20.17
CA GLY A 701 -33.37 4.38 21.11
C GLY A 701 -32.28 4.97 22.01
N GLU A 702 -31.03 4.53 21.88
CA GLU A 702 -29.89 5.01 22.66
C GLU A 702 -29.32 6.32 22.09
N HIS A 703 -28.58 7.05 22.93
CA HIS A 703 -28.02 8.35 22.58
C HIS A 703 -26.91 8.27 21.51
N LEU A 704 -26.92 9.21 20.56
CA LEU A 704 -25.94 9.39 19.49
C LEU A 704 -24.98 10.56 19.76
N TYR A 705 -23.71 10.23 19.92
CA TYR A 705 -22.62 11.20 19.92
C TYR A 705 -22.35 11.71 18.49
N ILE A 706 -21.79 12.91 18.33
CA ILE A 706 -21.57 13.58 17.03
C ILE A 706 -20.83 12.67 16.05
N LEU A 707 -19.81 11.96 16.54
CA LEU A 707 -19.00 11.05 15.74
C LEU A 707 -19.66 9.70 15.46
N GLU A 708 -20.76 9.34 16.12
CA GLU A 708 -21.54 8.11 15.86
C GLU A 708 -22.70 8.31 14.88
N ARG A 709 -23.10 9.56 14.63
CA ARG A 709 -24.27 9.88 13.79
C ARG A 709 -24.06 9.40 12.36
N LEU A 710 -24.96 8.53 11.91
CA LEU A 710 -25.20 8.20 10.51
C LEU A 710 -26.58 8.74 10.11
N CYS A 711 -26.65 9.59 9.09
CA CYS A 711 -27.93 10.13 8.59
C CYS A 711 -28.39 9.33 7.37
N ALA A 712 -29.62 8.79 7.42
CA ALA A 712 -30.25 8.11 6.31
C ALA A 712 -31.76 8.43 6.32
N ASP A 713 -32.34 8.79 5.17
CA ASP A 713 -33.74 9.22 5.01
C ASP A 713 -34.22 10.26 6.05
N GLY A 714 -33.34 11.19 6.44
CA GLY A 714 -33.64 12.24 7.42
C GLY A 714 -33.71 11.77 8.88
N ARG A 715 -33.26 10.54 9.18
CA ARG A 715 -33.16 9.99 10.55
C ARG A 715 -31.70 9.65 10.90
N PHE A 716 -31.41 9.64 12.19
CA PHE A 716 -30.08 9.30 12.69
C PHE A 716 -30.02 7.89 13.28
N PHE A 717 -28.94 7.18 12.97
CA PHE A 717 -28.69 5.81 13.43
C PHE A 717 -27.26 5.69 13.95
N HIS A 718 -27.02 4.72 14.85
CA HIS A 718 -25.67 4.22 15.06
C HIS A 718 -25.24 3.46 13.81
N ARG A 719 -24.01 3.68 13.37
CA ARG A 719 -23.42 2.92 12.25
C ARG A 719 -23.44 1.40 12.52
N SER A 720 -23.33 0.99 13.77
CA SER A 720 -23.45 -0.41 14.20
C SER A 720 -24.87 -0.98 14.12
N CYS A 721 -25.91 -0.16 14.23
CA CYS A 721 -27.31 -0.58 14.15
C CYS A 721 -27.82 -0.65 12.72
N PHE A 722 -27.29 0.17 11.82
CA PHE A 722 -27.75 0.25 10.44
C PHE A 722 -27.14 -0.85 9.56
N ARG A 723 -27.62 -2.09 9.70
CA ARG A 723 -27.08 -3.30 9.05
C ARG A 723 -28.13 -4.05 8.24
N CYS A 724 -27.66 -4.76 7.21
CA CYS A 724 -28.49 -5.69 6.44
C CYS A 724 -28.90 -6.88 7.32
N HIS A 725 -30.18 -7.22 7.34
CA HIS A 725 -30.68 -8.35 8.12
C HIS A 725 -30.08 -9.71 7.71
N THR A 726 -29.78 -9.90 6.42
CA THR A 726 -29.31 -11.19 5.90
C THR A 726 -27.79 -11.36 6.00
N CYS A 727 -27.02 -10.33 5.64
CA CYS A 727 -25.56 -10.43 5.59
C CYS A 727 -24.82 -9.66 6.68
N GLU A 728 -25.56 -8.96 7.55
CA GLU A 728 -25.06 -8.13 8.65
C GLU A 728 -24.10 -7.01 8.23
N ALA A 729 -23.96 -6.75 6.93
CA ALA A 729 -23.14 -5.67 6.41
C ALA A 729 -23.76 -4.32 6.78
N THR A 730 -22.93 -3.38 7.22
CA THR A 730 -23.34 -1.99 7.43
C THR A 730 -23.88 -1.42 6.13
N LEU A 731 -25.07 -0.84 6.20
CA LEU A 731 -25.78 -0.29 5.06
C LEU A 731 -25.36 1.15 4.82
N TRP A 732 -25.36 1.54 3.55
CA TRP A 732 -24.92 2.87 3.12
C TRP A 732 -26.11 3.69 2.62
N PRO A 733 -26.17 5.02 2.87
CA PRO A 733 -27.23 5.88 2.34
C PRO A 733 -27.42 5.68 0.82
N GLY A 734 -28.61 5.26 0.39
CA GLY A 734 -28.93 4.96 -1.02
C GLY A 734 -28.57 3.55 -1.52
N GLY A 735 -28.00 2.69 -0.66
CA GLY A 735 -27.61 1.30 -0.97
C GLY A 735 -28.43 0.22 -0.25
N TYR A 736 -29.60 0.59 0.28
CA TYR A 736 -30.50 -0.29 1.02
C TYR A 736 -31.94 -0.09 0.59
N GLU A 737 -32.76 -1.10 0.85
CA GLU A 737 -34.21 -0.97 0.86
C GLU A 737 -34.76 -1.56 2.16
N GLN A 738 -35.80 -0.91 2.69
CA GLN A 738 -36.54 -1.44 3.82
C GLN A 738 -37.66 -2.31 3.29
N HIS A 739 -37.67 -3.59 3.67
CA HIS A 739 -38.71 -4.48 3.17
C HIS A 739 -40.06 -4.12 3.82
N PRO A 740 -41.14 -3.93 3.04
CA PRO A 740 -42.41 -3.39 3.54
C PRO A 740 -43.13 -4.27 4.56
N GLY A 741 -42.81 -5.58 4.61
CA GLY A 741 -43.55 -6.56 5.41
C GLY A 741 -43.01 -6.83 6.81
N ASP A 742 -41.71 -6.64 7.04
CA ASP A 742 -41.03 -6.96 8.31
C ASP A 742 -40.28 -5.77 8.92
N GLY A 743 -40.18 -4.65 8.18
CA GLY A 743 -39.56 -3.42 8.66
C GLY A 743 -38.03 -3.48 8.79
N HIS A 744 -37.40 -4.58 8.37
CA HIS A 744 -35.94 -4.73 8.40
C HIS A 744 -35.29 -4.11 7.16
N PHE A 745 -34.05 -3.68 7.31
CA PHE A 745 -33.25 -3.15 6.23
C PHE A 745 -32.45 -4.26 5.54
N TYR A 746 -32.49 -4.25 4.21
CA TYR A 746 -31.75 -5.17 3.35
C TYR A 746 -30.84 -4.38 2.44
N CYS A 747 -29.64 -4.89 2.14
CA CYS A 747 -28.90 -4.34 1.01
C CYS A 747 -29.64 -4.70 -0.29
N LEU A 748 -29.42 -3.93 -1.36
CA LEU A 748 -30.09 -4.11 -2.67
C LEU A 748 -29.95 -5.54 -3.26
N GLN A 749 -29.06 -6.35 -2.71
CA GLN A 749 -28.77 -7.70 -3.16
C GLN A 749 -29.46 -8.80 -2.34
N HIS A 750 -29.86 -8.50 -1.10
CA HIS A 750 -30.58 -9.43 -0.21
C HIS A 750 -32.05 -9.04 -0.04
N LEU A 751 -32.53 -8.08 -0.83
CA LEU A 751 -33.94 -7.73 -0.87
C LEU A 751 -34.76 -8.95 -1.31
N PRO A 752 -35.72 -9.43 -0.51
CA PRO A 752 -36.61 -10.52 -0.91
C PRO A 752 -37.41 -10.11 -2.16
N GLN A 753 -37.31 -10.85 -3.26
CA GLN A 753 -38.12 -10.58 -4.45
C GLN A 753 -39.59 -10.88 -4.16
N THR A 754 -40.45 -9.87 -4.25
CA THR A 754 -41.90 -10.02 -4.07
C THR A 754 -42.55 -10.59 -5.34
N GLY A 755 -42.89 -11.89 -5.29
CA GLY A 755 -44.07 -12.48 -5.94
C GLY A 755 -44.08 -12.67 -7.46
N HIS A 756 -43.48 -13.75 -7.95
CA HIS A 756 -44.04 -14.49 -9.10
C HIS A 756 -45.07 -15.50 -8.57
N LYS A 757 -46.35 -15.29 -8.89
CA LYS A 757 -47.36 -16.35 -8.78
C LYS A 757 -47.06 -17.38 -9.88
N GLU A 758 -46.54 -18.53 -9.50
CA GLU A 758 -46.57 -19.72 -10.35
C GLU A 758 -47.90 -20.45 -10.10
N ASP A 759 -48.77 -20.42 -11.11
CA ASP A 759 -49.83 -21.40 -11.29
C ASP A 759 -49.19 -22.77 -11.59
N GLY A 760 -49.60 -23.81 -10.87
CA GLY A 760 -49.16 -25.18 -11.16
C GLY A 760 -49.53 -26.19 -10.08
N SER A 761 -50.67 -26.85 -10.29
CA SER A 761 -51.22 -28.02 -9.60
C SER A 761 -50.22 -29.12 -9.21
N ASP A 762 -50.37 -29.74 -8.03
CA ASP A 762 -50.72 -31.17 -7.94
C ASP A 762 -51.23 -31.59 -6.53
N GLN A 763 -52.00 -32.68 -6.50
CA GLN A 763 -52.95 -33.13 -5.46
C GLN A 763 -52.37 -33.94 -4.28
N GLY A 764 -53.00 -33.75 -3.09
CA GLY A 764 -53.51 -34.83 -2.20
C GLY A 764 -52.70 -35.24 -0.95
N PRO A 765 -53.32 -35.93 0.05
CA PRO A 765 -54.59 -35.60 0.72
C PRO A 765 -54.62 -35.80 2.28
N GLU A 766 -55.72 -35.32 2.90
CA GLU A 766 -56.35 -35.73 4.20
C GLU A 766 -55.63 -35.39 5.54
N SER A 767 -56.27 -34.88 6.62
CA SER A 767 -57.63 -35.09 7.18
C SER A 767 -58.00 -34.07 8.31
N GLN A 768 -59.30 -33.68 8.34
CA GLN A 768 -60.26 -33.45 9.48
C GLN A 768 -59.86 -32.48 10.65
N ASP A 769 -60.64 -31.49 11.12
CA ASP A 769 -62.07 -31.47 11.53
C ASP A 769 -62.71 -30.04 11.56
N LEU A 770 -64.05 -30.01 11.46
CA LEU A 770 -65.05 -28.90 11.54
C LEU A 770 -65.43 -28.54 13.01
N PRO A 771 -66.19 -27.45 13.38
CA PRO A 771 -67.45 -26.98 12.74
C PRO A 771 -67.77 -25.46 12.69
N THR A 772 -68.78 -25.16 11.85
CA THR A 772 -69.60 -23.95 11.59
C THR A 772 -70.64 -23.70 12.73
N PRO A 773 -71.62 -22.74 12.72
CA PRO A 773 -72.21 -21.99 11.57
C PRO A 773 -72.79 -20.55 11.78
N ASP A 774 -73.25 -19.98 10.65
CA ASP A 774 -74.44 -19.10 10.45
C ASP A 774 -74.45 -17.64 11.00
N GLU A 775 -75.05 -16.61 10.36
CA GLU A 775 -75.98 -16.49 9.23
C GLU A 775 -76.08 -15.01 8.74
N ASN A 776 -76.45 -14.83 7.46
CA ASN A 776 -77.31 -13.78 6.85
C ASN A 776 -77.06 -12.26 7.09
N SER A 777 -76.84 -11.51 5.99
CA SER A 777 -77.86 -10.62 5.34
C SER A 777 -77.24 -9.62 4.33
N MET A 778 -77.69 -9.71 3.07
CA MET A 778 -77.68 -8.67 2.02
C MET A 778 -78.73 -7.57 2.36
N PRO A 779 -78.92 -6.39 1.67
CA PRO A 779 -78.84 -6.26 0.20
C PRO A 779 -78.66 -4.85 -0.47
N SER A 780 -78.63 -4.87 -1.81
CA SER A 780 -79.23 -3.93 -2.81
C SER A 780 -78.56 -2.61 -3.24
N GLY A 781 -78.45 -2.45 -4.59
CA GLY A 781 -78.12 -1.22 -5.35
C GLY A 781 -79.25 -0.18 -5.45
N PRO A 782 -79.23 0.78 -6.39
CA PRO A 782 -79.49 0.47 -7.82
C PRO A 782 -78.78 1.35 -8.88
N SER A 783 -78.90 0.90 -10.13
CA SER A 783 -78.57 1.56 -11.40
C SER A 783 -79.56 2.68 -11.81
N ALA A 784 -79.11 3.69 -12.57
CA ALA A 784 -79.72 4.09 -13.86
C ALA A 784 -78.96 5.25 -14.54
N SER A 785 -78.78 5.09 -15.85
CA SER A 785 -78.24 5.99 -16.87
C SER A 785 -79.26 7.02 -17.39
N VAL A 786 -78.84 8.24 -17.78
CA VAL A 786 -79.31 9.03 -18.96
C VAL A 786 -78.30 10.17 -19.29
N THR A 787 -77.79 10.22 -20.52
CA THR A 787 -77.13 11.35 -21.25
C THR A 787 -78.19 12.22 -21.98
N PRO A 788 -77.97 13.50 -22.42
CA PRO A 788 -76.79 14.00 -23.17
C PRO A 788 -76.38 15.51 -23.07
N GLN A 789 -75.20 15.83 -23.65
CA GLN A 789 -74.66 17.07 -24.30
C GLN A 789 -75.01 18.49 -23.76
N GLU A 790 -74.19 19.55 -23.77
CA GLU A 790 -72.90 19.93 -24.37
C GLU A 790 -72.44 21.23 -23.67
N GLY A 791 -71.13 21.54 -23.61
CA GLY A 791 -70.69 22.91 -23.27
C GLY A 791 -69.33 23.07 -22.57
N THR A 792 -68.24 23.02 -23.36
CA THR A 792 -67.03 23.87 -23.29
C THR A 792 -66.21 24.02 -21.99
N GLY A 793 -64.95 23.58 -22.04
CA GLY A 793 -63.84 24.09 -21.20
C GLY A 793 -62.71 23.07 -20.97
N PRO A 794 -61.50 23.23 -21.58
CA PRO A 794 -60.48 22.18 -21.61
C PRO A 794 -59.45 22.26 -20.47
N VAL A 795 -59.05 21.08 -20.00
CA VAL A 795 -57.88 20.81 -19.14
C VAL A 795 -56.62 20.72 -20.02
N PRO A 796 -55.50 21.39 -19.67
CA PRO A 796 -54.21 21.09 -20.28
C PRO A 796 -53.35 20.18 -19.38
N SER A 797 -52.72 19.25 -20.08
CA SER A 797 -51.65 18.34 -19.70
C SER A 797 -50.36 19.05 -19.31
N THR A 798 -49.63 18.50 -18.33
CA THR A 798 -48.25 18.89 -18.02
C THR A 798 -47.28 18.17 -18.95
N SER A 799 -46.83 18.91 -19.96
CA SER A 799 -45.73 18.58 -20.87
C SER A 799 -44.36 18.93 -20.30
N ARG A 800 -43.35 18.13 -20.67
CA ARG A 800 -41.90 18.40 -20.64
C ARG A 800 -41.49 19.88 -20.76
N PRO A 801 -40.46 20.35 -20.02
CA PRO A 801 -39.91 21.68 -20.23
C PRO A 801 -38.97 21.71 -21.46
N THR A 802 -39.31 22.58 -22.41
CA THR A 802 -38.49 22.95 -23.57
C THR A 802 -37.55 24.10 -23.21
N ARG A 803 -36.28 23.98 -23.59
CA ARG A 803 -35.22 25.02 -23.55
C ARG A 803 -35.73 26.38 -24.07
N GLN A 804 -35.66 27.42 -23.23
CA GLN A 804 -35.76 28.82 -23.69
C GLN A 804 -34.42 29.30 -24.29
N ARG A 805 -34.50 30.01 -25.42
CA ARG A 805 -33.36 30.73 -26.03
C ARG A 805 -33.28 32.12 -25.41
N ILE A 806 -32.13 32.48 -24.84
CA ILE A 806 -31.84 33.85 -24.41
C ILE A 806 -31.68 34.73 -25.68
N ARG A 807 -32.40 35.85 -25.75
CA ARG A 807 -32.26 36.89 -26.79
C ARG A 807 -31.41 38.02 -26.24
N LEU A 808 -30.24 38.23 -26.82
CA LEU A 808 -29.38 39.40 -26.57
C LEU A 808 -29.97 40.67 -27.21
N SER A 809 -29.91 41.76 -26.47
CA SER A 809 -30.39 43.09 -26.85
C SER A 809 -29.45 43.80 -27.84
N SER A 810 -29.95 44.82 -28.54
CA SER A 810 -29.20 45.54 -29.59
C SER A 810 -27.90 46.24 -29.12
N PRO A 811 -27.76 46.75 -27.88
CA PRO A 811 -26.50 47.32 -27.41
C PRO A 811 -25.41 46.25 -27.15
N GLU A 812 -25.80 45.06 -26.70
CA GLU A 812 -24.88 43.94 -26.40
C GLU A 812 -24.23 43.36 -27.67
N ARG A 813 -24.87 43.52 -28.84
CA ARG A 813 -24.28 43.12 -30.13
C ARG A 813 -23.25 44.10 -30.66
N GLN A 814 -23.36 45.39 -30.34
CA GLN A 814 -22.41 46.42 -30.79
C GLN A 814 -21.09 46.36 -30.02
N GLN A 815 -21.09 45.96 -28.75
CA GLN A 815 -19.87 45.78 -27.95
C GLN A 815 -19.03 44.56 -28.35
N LEU A 816 -19.63 43.56 -29.00
CA LEU A 816 -18.91 42.37 -29.49
C LEU A 816 -18.32 42.57 -30.90
N SER A 817 -18.81 43.54 -31.66
CA SER A 817 -18.32 43.82 -33.04
C SER A 817 -17.01 44.61 -33.13
N SER A 818 -16.46 45.08 -32.00
CA SER A 818 -15.20 45.86 -31.96
C SER A 818 -13.96 45.05 -31.58
N LEU A 819 -14.09 43.75 -31.31
CA LEU A 819 -12.96 42.86 -31.02
C LEU A 819 -12.44 42.22 -32.32
N ASN A 820 -11.48 42.88 -32.97
CA ASN A 820 -10.70 42.28 -34.05
C ASN A 820 -9.63 41.36 -33.44
N LEU A 821 -9.87 40.04 -33.47
CA LEU A 821 -8.84 39.03 -33.28
C LEU A 821 -8.78 38.15 -34.53
N THR A 822 -7.60 38.14 -35.14
CA THR A 822 -7.23 37.37 -36.32
C THR A 822 -7.37 35.85 -36.06
N PRO A 823 -7.89 35.07 -37.03
CA PRO A 823 -8.08 33.64 -36.88
C PRO A 823 -6.78 32.86 -37.14
N ASP A 824 -6.48 31.89 -36.27
CA ASP A 824 -5.54 30.79 -36.51
C ASP A 824 -6.37 29.55 -36.94
N PRO A 825 -5.98 28.75 -37.96
CA PRO A 825 -6.87 27.77 -38.57
C PRO A 825 -6.94 26.43 -37.80
N GLU A 826 -8.16 26.16 -37.31
CA GLU A 826 -8.93 24.89 -37.26
C GLU A 826 -8.28 23.56 -36.80
N LEU A 827 -8.76 23.08 -35.64
CA LEU A 827 -9.18 21.68 -35.44
C LEU A 827 -10.70 21.69 -35.19
N GLU A 828 -11.49 21.05 -36.06
CA GLU A 828 -12.94 20.96 -35.90
C GLU A 828 -13.35 20.12 -34.67
N PRO A 829 -14.45 20.47 -33.97
CA PRO A 829 -15.05 19.59 -32.96
C PRO A 829 -15.73 18.38 -33.62
N PRO A 830 -15.65 17.18 -33.02
CA PRO A 830 -16.21 15.97 -33.63
C PRO A 830 -17.74 16.04 -33.74
N PRO A 831 -18.35 15.42 -34.77
CA PRO A 831 -19.79 15.39 -34.93
C PRO A 831 -20.46 14.56 -33.83
N LYS A 832 -21.62 15.02 -33.37
CA LYS A 832 -22.46 14.26 -32.43
C LYS A 832 -22.93 12.95 -33.07
N PRO A 833 -22.94 11.81 -32.35
CA PRO A 833 -23.25 10.53 -32.95
C PRO A 833 -24.74 10.40 -33.34
N PRO A 834 -25.05 9.73 -34.46
CA PRO A 834 -26.42 9.43 -34.85
C PRO A 834 -27.01 8.31 -33.98
N ARG A 835 -28.33 8.34 -33.82
CA ARG A 835 -29.12 7.37 -33.04
C ARG A 835 -29.26 6.04 -33.79
N THR A 836 -28.29 5.13 -33.65
CA THR A 836 -28.48 3.68 -33.76
C THR A 836 -27.25 2.93 -33.25
N CYS A 837 -27.26 2.52 -31.97
CA CYS A 837 -26.09 2.00 -31.25
C CYS A 837 -25.69 0.55 -31.59
N LEU A 838 -26.46 -0.19 -32.40
CA LEU A 838 -26.19 -1.62 -32.65
C LEU A 838 -25.00 -1.86 -33.60
N ALA A 839 -24.84 -1.00 -34.61
CA ALA A 839 -23.71 -1.08 -35.55
C ALA A 839 -22.40 -0.58 -34.92
N VAL A 840 -22.49 0.44 -34.05
CA VAL A 840 -21.35 1.02 -33.35
C VAL A 840 -20.76 0.05 -32.32
N ALA A 841 -21.58 -0.77 -31.65
CA ALA A 841 -21.10 -1.80 -30.73
C ALA A 841 -20.31 -2.90 -31.47
N ARG A 842 -20.78 -3.35 -32.64
CA ARG A 842 -20.03 -4.28 -33.50
C ARG A 842 -18.72 -3.65 -34.02
N GLN A 843 -18.75 -2.38 -34.41
CA GLN A 843 -17.60 -1.67 -34.93
C GLN A 843 -16.57 -1.28 -33.85
N ALA A 844 -17.00 -1.05 -32.60
CA ALA A 844 -16.10 -0.84 -31.46
C ALA A 844 -15.38 -2.13 -31.05
N LEU A 845 -16.04 -3.29 -31.21
CA LEU A 845 -15.44 -4.62 -31.03
C LEU A 845 -14.44 -4.96 -32.16
N GLU A 846 -14.72 -4.56 -33.41
CA GLU A 846 -13.76 -4.65 -34.52
C GLU A 846 -12.60 -3.64 -34.40
N GLY A 847 -12.86 -2.45 -33.87
CA GLY A 847 -11.85 -1.40 -33.62
C GLY A 847 -10.81 -1.77 -32.56
N SER A 848 -11.15 -2.66 -31.62
CA SER A 848 -10.19 -3.26 -30.68
C SER A 848 -9.16 -4.18 -31.37
N PHE A 849 -9.32 -4.47 -32.67
CA PHE A 849 -8.43 -5.36 -33.43
C PHE A 849 -7.47 -4.61 -34.39
N VAL A 850 -7.72 -3.33 -34.70
CA VAL A 850 -6.93 -2.56 -35.70
C VAL A 850 -5.86 -1.70 -35.02
N GLY A 851 -5.05 -2.32 -34.17
CA GLY A 851 -3.78 -1.74 -33.67
C GLY A 851 -2.55 -2.39 -34.28
N TRP A 852 -2.71 -3.48 -35.04
CA TRP A 852 -1.59 -4.31 -35.50
C TRP A 852 -1.88 -4.87 -36.91
N GLY A 853 -1.74 -4.01 -37.92
CA GLY A 853 -1.83 -4.40 -39.33
C GLY A 853 -1.55 -3.22 -40.24
N MET A 854 -0.32 -3.08 -40.74
CA MET A 854 0.05 -2.06 -41.73
C MET A 854 -0.67 -2.34 -43.08
N PRO A 855 -1.16 -1.31 -43.80
CA PRO A 855 -1.67 -1.49 -45.15
C PRO A 855 -0.54 -1.66 -46.16
N VAL A 856 -0.68 -2.66 -47.02
CA VAL A 856 0.11 -2.83 -48.25
C VAL A 856 -0.29 -1.74 -49.23
N GLN A 857 0.63 -0.83 -49.54
CA GLN A 857 0.65 -0.11 -50.82
C GLN A 857 2.09 -0.02 -51.32
N SER A 858 2.34 -0.71 -52.43
CA SER A 858 3.54 -0.58 -53.24
C SER A 858 3.53 0.77 -53.96
N PRO A 859 4.69 1.45 -54.03
CA PRO A 859 5.06 2.12 -55.28
C PRO A 859 6.51 1.86 -55.70
N GLN A 860 6.63 1.34 -56.92
CA GLN A 860 7.53 1.75 -58.01
C GLN A 860 8.98 2.21 -57.69
N VAL A 861 9.93 1.40 -58.19
CA VAL A 861 11.36 1.66 -58.44
C VAL A 861 11.51 2.73 -59.55
N PRO A 862 12.45 3.70 -59.49
CA PRO A 862 13.79 3.50 -60.08
C PRO A 862 15.02 4.20 -59.43
N VAL A 863 16.11 3.42 -59.35
CA VAL A 863 17.52 3.68 -59.79
C VAL A 863 18.41 4.72 -59.07
N ALA A 864 19.47 4.25 -58.37
CA ALA A 864 20.93 4.49 -58.65
C ALA A 864 21.87 4.60 -57.41
N MET A 865 22.98 3.85 -57.49
CA MET A 865 24.35 4.00 -56.92
C MET A 865 24.56 3.70 -55.41
N GLU A 866 25.18 2.55 -55.06
CA GLU A 866 26.64 2.31 -54.85
C GLU A 866 27.10 2.99 -53.52
N GLU A 867 27.65 2.35 -52.48
CA GLU A 867 28.78 1.40 -52.39
C GLU A 867 28.82 0.61 -51.05
N GLU A 868 29.43 -0.57 -51.15
CA GLU A 868 30.26 -1.35 -50.18
C GLU A 868 29.66 -2.03 -48.92
N GLU A 869 29.42 -3.35 -49.08
CA GLU A 869 29.32 -4.37 -48.05
C GLU A 869 30.72 -4.88 -47.61
N GLU A 870 30.96 -4.97 -46.30
CA GLU A 870 31.81 -6.03 -45.71
C GLU A 870 30.94 -6.93 -44.83
N GLN A 871 30.90 -8.21 -45.19
CA GLN A 871 30.10 -9.26 -44.59
C GLN A 871 30.85 -9.98 -43.45
N SER A 872 30.15 -10.27 -42.34
CA SER A 872 30.37 -11.50 -41.57
C SER A 872 29.05 -11.97 -40.93
N PRO A 873 28.72 -13.29 -40.93
CA PRO A 873 27.38 -13.77 -40.66
C PRO A 873 27.19 -14.18 -39.19
N SER A 874 26.09 -13.77 -38.55
CA SER A 874 25.62 -14.38 -37.30
C SER A 874 24.43 -15.30 -37.59
N SER A 875 24.67 -16.60 -37.51
CA SER A 875 23.66 -17.66 -37.54
C SER A 875 22.81 -17.63 -36.27
N SER A 876 21.51 -17.38 -36.41
CA SER A 876 20.52 -17.65 -35.38
C SER A 876 19.99 -19.08 -35.56
N GLU A 877 20.41 -19.99 -34.69
CA GLU A 877 19.86 -21.35 -34.62
C GLU A 877 18.57 -21.34 -33.79
N GLU A 878 17.45 -21.71 -34.43
CA GLU A 878 16.20 -22.09 -33.77
C GLU A 878 16.29 -23.58 -33.41
N GLU A 879 16.13 -23.92 -32.12
CA GLU A 879 15.99 -25.31 -31.66
C GLU A 879 14.50 -25.71 -31.70
N THR A 880 14.18 -26.67 -32.56
CA THR A 880 12.90 -27.38 -32.68
C THR A 880 12.79 -28.49 -31.62
N GLU A 881 11.71 -28.50 -30.83
CA GLU A 881 11.35 -29.62 -29.95
C GLU A 881 10.39 -30.58 -30.67
N GLU A 882 10.63 -31.89 -30.53
CA GLU A 882 9.84 -32.99 -31.10
C GLU A 882 8.55 -33.26 -30.29
N GLU A 883 7.40 -33.40 -30.97
CA GLU A 883 6.10 -33.76 -30.37
C GLU A 883 5.89 -35.29 -30.39
N GLU A 884 5.66 -35.91 -29.22
CA GLU A 884 5.13 -37.28 -29.11
C GLU A 884 3.61 -37.27 -29.34
N THR A 885 3.14 -38.16 -30.22
CA THR A 885 1.74 -38.28 -30.65
C THR A 885 0.92 -39.19 -29.73
N VAL A 886 -0.22 -38.70 -29.23
CA VAL A 886 -1.19 -39.46 -28.42
C VAL A 886 -2.43 -39.73 -29.27
N THR A 887 -2.86 -41.00 -29.31
CA THR A 887 -4.08 -41.45 -30.00
C THR A 887 -5.34 -41.09 -29.21
N LEU A 888 -6.31 -40.43 -29.86
CA LEU A 888 -7.58 -39.95 -29.28
C LEU A 888 -8.76 -40.88 -29.60
N ASP A 889 -9.77 -40.85 -28.71
CA ASP A 889 -11.02 -41.61 -28.78
C ASP A 889 -12.10 -40.92 -29.65
N SER A 890 -12.91 -41.74 -30.32
CA SER A 890 -13.83 -41.47 -31.43
C SER A 890 -14.84 -40.34 -31.17
N ASP A 891 -15.36 -40.23 -29.95
CA ASP A 891 -16.47 -39.30 -29.66
C ASP A 891 -15.96 -37.88 -29.33
N THR A 892 -14.72 -37.76 -28.86
CA THR A 892 -14.04 -36.46 -28.69
C THR A 892 -13.40 -35.97 -29.99
N GLU A 893 -13.01 -36.88 -30.87
CA GLU A 893 -12.49 -36.55 -32.20
C GLU A 893 -13.57 -35.88 -33.07
N GLN A 894 -14.85 -36.21 -32.89
CA GLN A 894 -15.95 -35.59 -33.64
C GLN A 894 -16.24 -34.16 -33.15
N ALA A 895 -16.18 -33.90 -31.84
CA ALA A 895 -16.34 -32.56 -31.27
C ALA A 895 -15.14 -31.63 -31.54
N LEU A 896 -13.92 -32.18 -31.49
CA LEU A 896 -12.68 -31.45 -31.82
C LEU A 896 -12.48 -31.29 -33.34
N LYS A 897 -12.92 -32.24 -34.18
CA LYS A 897 -12.94 -32.06 -35.65
C LYS A 897 -13.94 -30.99 -36.08
N ILE A 898 -15.05 -30.79 -35.36
CA ILE A 898 -16.00 -29.70 -35.64
C ILE A 898 -15.40 -28.34 -35.22
N LEU A 899 -14.64 -28.28 -34.12
CA LEU A 899 -13.91 -27.08 -33.68
C LEU A 899 -12.66 -26.77 -34.53
N ALA A 900 -11.95 -27.79 -35.01
CA ALA A 900 -10.71 -27.64 -35.78
C ALA A 900 -10.94 -27.46 -37.29
N LYS A 901 -12.05 -27.96 -37.86
CA LYS A 901 -12.37 -27.73 -39.28
C LYS A 901 -12.75 -26.29 -39.59
N ASN A 902 -13.07 -25.50 -38.58
CA ASN A 902 -13.72 -24.20 -38.73
C ASN A 902 -12.83 -23.00 -38.36
N SER A 903 -11.55 -23.23 -38.07
CA SER A 903 -10.59 -22.18 -37.72
C SER A 903 -9.21 -22.46 -38.33
N GLY A 904 -9.16 -22.62 -39.65
CA GLY A 904 -7.93 -22.89 -40.41
C GLY A 904 -6.84 -21.81 -40.31
N THR A 905 -7.09 -20.69 -39.63
CA THR A 905 -6.14 -19.57 -39.50
C THR A 905 -5.47 -19.48 -38.12
N MET A 906 -6.01 -20.12 -37.08
CA MET A 906 -5.55 -19.96 -35.69
C MET A 906 -4.60 -21.06 -35.19
N SER A 907 -4.44 -22.19 -35.91
CA SER A 907 -3.40 -23.17 -35.59
C SER A 907 -2.01 -22.78 -36.12
N LYS A 908 -1.92 -21.72 -36.96
CA LYS A 908 -0.66 -21.26 -37.56
C LYS A 908 0.26 -20.48 -36.61
N TYR A 909 -0.20 -20.09 -35.41
CA TYR A 909 0.58 -19.27 -34.48
C TYR A 909 0.38 -19.68 -33.00
N PRO A 910 0.95 -20.81 -32.56
CA PRO A 910 0.82 -21.31 -31.18
C PRO A 910 1.39 -20.34 -30.12
N THR A 911 2.33 -19.47 -30.49
CA THR A 911 2.89 -18.42 -29.62
C THR A 911 1.88 -17.32 -29.31
N TRP A 912 1.09 -16.87 -30.29
CA TRP A 912 0.06 -15.83 -30.11
C TRP A 912 -1.07 -16.29 -29.18
N ARG A 913 -1.52 -17.54 -29.31
CA ARG A 913 -2.53 -18.13 -28.43
C ARG A 913 -2.06 -18.17 -26.97
N ARG A 914 -0.79 -18.53 -26.74
CA ARG A 914 -0.17 -18.53 -25.40
C ARG A 914 -0.07 -17.12 -24.82
N THR A 915 0.30 -16.12 -25.63
CA THR A 915 0.39 -14.72 -25.19
C THR A 915 -0.98 -14.15 -24.82
N LEU A 916 -2.02 -14.41 -25.62
CA LEU A 916 -3.39 -13.96 -25.34
C LEU A 916 -3.94 -14.58 -24.04
N LEU A 917 -3.75 -15.88 -23.84
CA LEU A 917 -4.17 -16.55 -22.61
C LEU A 917 -3.44 -16.01 -21.37
N ARG A 918 -2.14 -15.70 -21.51
CA ARG A 918 -1.37 -15.05 -20.45
C ARG A 918 -1.95 -13.67 -20.11
N HIS A 919 -2.21 -12.85 -21.12
CA HIS A 919 -2.76 -11.51 -20.91
C HIS A 919 -4.16 -11.57 -20.28
N ALA A 920 -5.00 -12.54 -20.67
CA ALA A 920 -6.31 -12.74 -20.07
C ALA A 920 -6.21 -13.10 -18.57
N ARG A 921 -5.25 -13.95 -18.19
CA ARG A 921 -4.96 -14.27 -16.78
C ARG A 921 -4.41 -13.09 -16.01
N GLU A 922 -3.52 -12.32 -16.62
CA GLU A 922 -2.99 -11.09 -16.01
C GLU A 922 -4.12 -10.10 -15.71
N GLU A 923 -5.07 -9.91 -16.63
CA GLU A 923 -6.25 -9.05 -16.42
C GLU A 923 -7.23 -9.61 -15.37
N GLU A 924 -7.40 -10.93 -15.29
CA GLU A 924 -8.17 -11.56 -14.21
C GLU A 924 -7.52 -11.33 -12.84
N MET A 925 -6.20 -11.54 -12.75
CA MET A 925 -5.42 -11.29 -11.53
C MET A 925 -5.47 -9.81 -11.14
N LYS A 926 -5.39 -8.88 -12.09
CA LYS A 926 -5.52 -7.44 -11.82
C LYS A 926 -6.87 -7.10 -11.19
N ARG A 927 -7.97 -7.62 -11.76
CA ARG A 927 -9.32 -7.43 -11.20
C ARG A 927 -9.44 -8.02 -9.81
N PHE A 928 -8.92 -9.22 -9.59
CA PHE A 928 -8.88 -9.86 -8.27
C PHE A 928 -8.09 -9.02 -7.25
N CYS A 929 -6.89 -8.57 -7.61
CA CYS A 929 -6.04 -7.74 -6.75
C CYS A 929 -6.69 -6.40 -6.43
N LYS A 930 -7.30 -5.73 -7.41
CA LYS A 930 -8.07 -4.48 -7.22
C LYS A 930 -9.23 -4.72 -6.26
N ALA A 931 -10.03 -5.76 -6.47
CA ALA A 931 -11.14 -6.11 -5.58
C ALA A 931 -10.66 -6.35 -4.14
N GLN A 932 -9.59 -7.12 -3.97
CA GLN A 932 -9.08 -7.44 -2.65
C GLN A 932 -8.44 -6.24 -1.94
N ALA A 933 -7.77 -5.34 -2.68
CA ALA A 933 -7.28 -4.07 -2.14
C ALA A 933 -8.43 -3.19 -1.66
N VAL A 934 -9.52 -3.09 -2.45
CA VAL A 934 -10.74 -2.36 -2.07
C VAL A 934 -11.38 -2.97 -0.82
N GLN A 935 -11.55 -4.30 -0.77
CA GLN A 935 -12.09 -4.99 0.41
C GLN A 935 -11.30 -4.68 1.68
N ARG A 936 -9.98 -4.71 1.56
CA ARG A 936 -9.07 -4.43 2.65
C ARG A 936 -9.20 -2.99 3.10
N ARG A 937 -9.20 -2.03 2.18
CA ARG A 937 -9.29 -0.61 2.52
C ARG A 937 -10.63 -0.27 3.18
N LEU A 938 -11.73 -0.84 2.71
CA LEU A 938 -13.04 -0.74 3.36
C LEU A 938 -13.01 -1.26 4.81
N ASN A 939 -12.33 -2.39 5.06
CA ASN A 939 -12.18 -2.93 6.40
C ASN A 939 -11.29 -2.06 7.31
N GLU A 940 -10.24 -1.45 6.77
CA GLU A 940 -9.37 -0.49 7.48
C GLU A 940 -10.16 0.77 7.86
N ILE A 941 -10.90 1.35 6.91
CA ILE A 941 -11.76 2.52 7.14
C ILE A 941 -12.79 2.22 8.22
N GLU A 942 -13.46 1.06 8.18
CA GLU A 942 -14.44 0.70 9.19
C GLU A 942 -13.82 0.60 10.60
N THR A 943 -12.60 0.09 10.70
CA THR A 943 -11.87 -0.02 11.98
C THR A 943 -11.48 1.37 12.49
N ALA A 944 -10.92 2.22 11.62
CA ALA A 944 -10.56 3.58 11.95
C ALA A 944 -11.79 4.43 12.36
N LEU A 945 -12.92 4.25 11.68
CA LEU A 945 -14.18 4.90 12.06
C LEU A 945 -14.63 4.49 13.46
N ARG A 946 -14.53 3.21 13.83
CA ARG A 946 -14.85 2.75 15.21
C ARG A 946 -13.91 3.34 16.26
N GLU A 947 -12.62 3.47 15.96
CA GLU A 947 -11.67 4.12 16.86
C GLU A 947 -11.98 5.61 17.04
N LEU A 948 -12.29 6.31 15.95
CA LEU A 948 -12.71 7.71 15.98
C LEU A 948 -14.03 7.90 16.73
N GLU A 949 -15.00 7.00 16.56
CA GLU A 949 -16.24 6.97 17.34
C GLU A 949 -15.92 6.82 18.83
N ALA A 950 -15.02 5.91 19.21
CA ALA A 950 -14.64 5.70 20.61
C ALA A 950 -13.87 6.89 21.23
N GLU A 951 -12.93 7.49 20.49
CA GLU A 951 -12.24 8.72 20.91
C GLU A 951 -13.21 9.90 21.01
N GLY A 952 -14.09 10.01 20.03
CA GLY A 952 -15.15 11.01 19.94
C GLY A 952 -16.11 10.96 21.12
N MET A 953 -16.58 9.76 21.46
CA MET A 953 -17.43 9.54 22.63
C MET A 953 -16.73 10.00 23.91
N LYS A 954 -15.48 9.62 24.13
CA LYS A 954 -14.73 10.02 25.34
C LYS A 954 -14.58 11.53 25.43
N LEU A 955 -14.27 12.18 24.31
CA LEU A 955 -14.08 13.63 24.23
C LEU A 955 -15.40 14.39 24.45
N GLU A 956 -16.48 13.94 23.82
CA GLU A 956 -17.80 14.56 23.95
C GLU A 956 -18.39 14.34 25.36
N LEU A 957 -18.15 13.18 25.97
CA LEU A 957 -18.54 12.90 27.35
C LEU A 957 -17.73 13.74 28.35
N ALA A 958 -16.44 14.00 28.09
CA ALA A 958 -15.62 14.94 28.85
C ALA A 958 -16.14 16.39 28.72
N LEU A 959 -16.53 16.82 27.51
CA LEU A 959 -17.13 18.13 27.25
C LEU A 959 -18.46 18.34 27.99
N ARG A 960 -19.30 17.29 28.05
CA ARG A 960 -20.64 17.35 28.69
C ARG A 960 -20.60 17.22 30.21
N SER A 961 -19.65 16.46 30.77
CA SER A 961 -19.55 16.20 32.22
C SER A 961 -18.87 17.33 33.01
N GLN A 962 -18.07 18.19 32.37
CA GLN A 962 -17.30 19.24 33.04
C GLN A 962 -17.83 20.65 32.74
N SER A 963 -19.03 20.95 33.23
CA SER A 963 -19.63 22.28 33.09
C SER A 963 -18.82 23.42 33.73
N THR A 964 -17.85 23.13 34.60
CA THR A 964 -17.05 24.11 35.38
C THR A 964 -15.57 24.29 34.95
N SER A 965 -15.12 23.71 33.83
CA SER A 965 -13.71 23.85 33.38
C SER A 965 -13.41 25.21 32.70
N PRO A 966 -12.14 25.69 32.73
CA PRO A 966 -11.73 26.96 32.12
C PRO A 966 -12.04 27.02 30.62
N GLU A 967 -12.44 28.19 30.10
CA GLU A 967 -12.81 28.38 28.69
C GLU A 967 -11.73 27.91 27.70
N GLN A 968 -10.44 28.07 28.03
CA GLN A 968 -9.30 27.63 27.22
C GLN A 968 -9.23 26.10 27.04
N GLN A 969 -9.65 25.33 28.04
CA GLN A 969 -9.67 23.87 27.96
C GLN A 969 -10.85 23.39 27.10
N LYS A 970 -12.00 24.08 27.18
CA LYS A 970 -13.16 23.82 26.31
C LYS A 970 -12.84 24.13 24.84
N THR A 971 -12.11 25.21 24.55
CA THR A 971 -11.68 25.53 23.17
C THR A 971 -10.73 24.47 22.61
N LEU A 972 -9.78 23.96 23.40
CA LEU A 972 -8.88 22.88 22.99
C LEU A 972 -9.64 21.58 22.67
N TRP A 973 -10.62 21.21 23.49
CA TRP A 973 -11.43 20.02 23.24
C TRP A 973 -12.37 20.17 22.03
N LEU A 974 -12.90 21.37 21.79
CA LEU A 974 -13.68 21.65 20.59
C LEU A 974 -12.81 21.58 19.33
N GLU A 975 -11.59 22.10 19.38
CA GLU A 975 -10.62 21.99 18.26
C GLU A 975 -10.26 20.53 17.98
N GLN A 976 -10.02 19.72 19.02
CA GLN A 976 -9.82 18.28 18.87
C GLN A 976 -11.05 17.57 18.29
N LEU A 977 -12.27 17.95 18.71
CA LEU A 977 -13.50 17.36 18.19
C LEU A 977 -13.69 17.69 16.69
N LEU A 978 -13.41 18.92 16.27
CA LEU A 978 -13.45 19.32 14.87
C LEU A 978 -12.45 18.51 14.02
N GLN A 979 -11.23 18.30 14.51
CA GLN A 979 -10.22 17.47 13.83
C GLN A 979 -10.71 16.02 13.67
N LEU A 980 -11.34 15.45 14.71
CA LEU A 980 -11.91 14.10 14.63
C LEU A 980 -13.07 14.02 13.63
N VAL A 981 -13.92 15.05 13.56
CA VAL A 981 -15.05 15.13 12.60
C VAL A 981 -14.55 15.27 11.17
N GLU A 982 -13.55 16.12 10.93
CA GLU A 982 -12.91 16.26 9.62
C GLU A 982 -12.29 14.92 9.16
N LYS A 983 -11.59 14.24 10.05
CA LYS A 983 -11.02 12.91 9.79
C LYS A 983 -12.11 11.86 9.52
N LYS A 984 -13.23 11.88 10.26
CA LYS A 984 -14.40 11.01 9.99
C LYS A 984 -14.98 11.28 8.60
N ASN A 985 -15.21 12.55 8.25
CA ASN A 985 -15.78 12.93 6.96
C ASN A 985 -14.87 12.50 5.79
N SER A 986 -13.55 12.67 5.93
CA SER A 986 -12.57 12.19 4.95
C SER A 986 -12.64 10.67 4.76
N LEU A 987 -12.71 9.90 5.85
CA LEU A 987 -12.84 8.44 5.77
C LEU A 987 -14.17 7.98 5.16
N VAL A 988 -15.28 8.68 5.44
CA VAL A 988 -16.59 8.38 4.84
C VAL A 988 -16.62 8.71 3.34
N ALA A 989 -15.98 9.79 2.91
CA ALA A 989 -15.82 10.13 1.50
C ALA A 989 -14.99 9.05 0.77
N GLU A 990 -13.88 8.63 1.36
CA GLU A 990 -13.05 7.55 0.82
C GLU A 990 -13.82 6.20 0.75
N GLU A 991 -14.64 5.88 1.76
CA GLU A 991 -15.53 4.71 1.72
C GLU A 991 -16.48 4.76 0.52
N ALA A 992 -17.09 5.92 0.24
CA ALA A 992 -18.00 6.12 -0.88
C ALA A 992 -17.30 5.85 -2.23
N GLU A 993 -16.09 6.39 -2.42
CA GLU A 993 -15.29 6.19 -3.63
C GLU A 993 -14.93 4.71 -3.85
N LEU A 994 -14.56 4.01 -2.79
CA LEU A 994 -14.28 2.58 -2.82
C LEU A 994 -15.53 1.76 -3.19
N MET A 995 -16.72 2.15 -2.73
CA MET A 995 -17.97 1.49 -3.10
C MET A 995 -18.33 1.68 -4.59
N ILE A 996 -17.99 2.82 -5.18
CA ILE A 996 -18.10 3.01 -6.63
C ILE A 996 -17.16 2.05 -7.36
N THR A 997 -15.93 1.92 -6.87
CA THR A 997 -14.94 0.98 -7.41
C THR A 997 -15.42 -0.47 -7.33
N VAL A 998 -16.13 -0.86 -6.26
CA VAL A 998 -16.79 -2.18 -6.14
C VAL A 998 -17.81 -2.39 -7.26
N GLN A 999 -18.65 -1.40 -7.53
CA GLN A 999 -19.66 -1.50 -8.58
C GLN A 999 -19.02 -1.57 -9.98
N GLU A 1000 -17.96 -0.79 -10.23
CA GLU A 1000 -17.19 -0.87 -11.46
C GLU A 1000 -16.63 -2.29 -11.69
N LEU A 1001 -15.97 -2.87 -10.68
CA LEU A 1001 -15.43 -4.23 -10.76
C LEU A 1001 -16.50 -5.30 -11.07
N LYS A 1002 -17.71 -5.13 -10.51
CA LYS A 1002 -18.84 -6.02 -10.79
C LYS A 1002 -19.28 -5.93 -12.25
N LEU A 1003 -19.35 -4.73 -12.79
CA LEU A 1003 -19.72 -4.50 -14.19
C LEU A 1003 -18.62 -4.97 -15.15
N GLU A 1004 -17.34 -4.80 -14.79
CA GLU A 1004 -16.20 -5.32 -15.56
C GLU A 1004 -16.23 -6.85 -15.65
N ASP A 1005 -16.53 -7.54 -14.55
CA ASP A 1005 -16.65 -9.00 -14.57
C ASP A 1005 -17.85 -9.47 -15.40
N GLN A 1006 -19.01 -8.81 -15.27
CA GLN A 1006 -20.18 -9.10 -16.10
C GLN A 1006 -19.90 -8.87 -17.59
N GLN A 1007 -19.23 -7.76 -17.93
CA GLN A 1007 -18.80 -7.48 -19.30
C GLN A 1007 -17.91 -8.59 -19.83
N TRP A 1008 -16.90 -9.00 -19.05
CA TRP A 1008 -15.97 -10.04 -19.44
C TRP A 1008 -16.66 -11.41 -19.65
N GLN A 1009 -17.59 -11.78 -18.77
CA GLN A 1009 -18.36 -13.03 -18.91
C GLN A 1009 -19.21 -13.02 -20.19
N LEU A 1010 -19.91 -11.91 -20.45
CA LEU A 1010 -20.73 -11.72 -21.65
C LEU A 1010 -19.85 -11.71 -22.92
N ASP A 1011 -18.68 -11.08 -22.88
CA ASP A 1011 -17.72 -11.09 -23.98
C ASP A 1011 -17.18 -12.49 -24.27
N GLN A 1012 -16.92 -13.32 -23.25
CA GLN A 1012 -16.55 -14.71 -23.45
C GLN A 1012 -17.68 -15.51 -24.11
N GLU A 1013 -18.90 -15.35 -23.63
CA GLU A 1013 -20.08 -16.03 -24.18
C GLU A 1013 -20.30 -15.62 -25.64
N LEU A 1014 -20.20 -14.32 -25.94
CA LEU A 1014 -20.31 -13.76 -27.28
C LEU A 1014 -19.20 -14.28 -28.19
N ARG A 1015 -17.95 -14.35 -27.73
CA ARG A 1015 -16.83 -14.95 -28.48
C ARG A 1015 -17.10 -16.43 -28.79
N GLY A 1016 -17.73 -17.16 -27.87
CA GLY A 1016 -18.15 -18.54 -28.10
C GLY A 1016 -19.12 -18.68 -29.28
N TYR A 1017 -20.09 -17.75 -29.38
CA TYR A 1017 -21.02 -17.70 -30.51
C TYR A 1017 -20.37 -17.17 -31.80
N MET A 1018 -19.56 -16.11 -31.73
CA MET A 1018 -18.89 -15.52 -32.90
C MET A 1018 -17.86 -16.44 -33.55
N ASN A 1019 -17.18 -17.28 -32.76
CA ASN A 1019 -16.20 -18.24 -33.28
C ASN A 1019 -16.84 -19.49 -33.91
N ARG A 1020 -18.17 -19.65 -33.83
CA ARG A 1020 -18.90 -20.67 -34.60
C ARG A 1020 -19.17 -20.15 -36.00
N GLU A 1021 -18.93 -20.98 -37.00
CA GLU A 1021 -19.25 -20.65 -38.39
C GLU A 1021 -20.75 -20.41 -38.57
N GLU A 1022 -21.09 -19.40 -39.37
CA GLU A 1022 -22.44 -18.83 -39.49
C GLU A 1022 -23.50 -19.85 -39.98
N PHE A 1023 -23.06 -20.91 -40.67
CA PHE A 1023 -23.92 -21.99 -41.15
C PHE A 1023 -24.19 -23.10 -40.11
N LEU A 1024 -23.42 -23.14 -39.01
CA LEU A 1024 -23.63 -24.07 -37.90
C LEU A 1024 -24.43 -23.46 -36.76
N LYS A 1025 -24.70 -22.15 -36.80
CA LYS A 1025 -25.52 -21.47 -35.81
C LYS A 1025 -26.98 -21.84 -35.98
N THR A 1026 -27.58 -22.43 -34.95
CA THR A 1026 -29.03 -22.65 -34.89
C THR A 1026 -29.77 -21.32 -34.69
N PRO A 1027 -31.07 -21.24 -34.99
CA PRO A 1027 -31.88 -20.06 -34.66
C PRO A 1027 -31.84 -19.71 -33.16
N ALA A 1028 -31.73 -20.72 -32.29
CA ALA A 1028 -31.56 -20.54 -30.85
C ALA A 1028 -30.19 -19.92 -30.49
N ASP A 1029 -29.12 -20.32 -31.18
CA ASP A 1029 -27.79 -19.71 -31.01
C ASP A 1029 -27.79 -18.24 -31.42
N ARG A 1030 -28.44 -17.88 -32.54
CA ARG A 1030 -28.57 -16.49 -32.98
C ARG A 1030 -29.39 -15.65 -31.99
N GLN A 1031 -30.46 -16.22 -31.46
CA GLN A 1031 -31.26 -15.56 -30.42
C GLN A 1031 -30.48 -15.36 -29.12
N ALA A 1032 -29.66 -16.35 -28.73
CA ALA A 1032 -28.77 -16.24 -27.58
C ALA A 1032 -27.68 -15.17 -27.83
N GLU A 1033 -27.05 -15.16 -29.01
CA GLU A 1033 -26.08 -14.13 -29.43
C GLU A 1033 -26.67 -12.71 -29.31
N ASP A 1034 -27.88 -12.50 -29.83
CA ASP A 1034 -28.60 -11.21 -29.73
C ASP A 1034 -29.01 -10.84 -28.29
N GLN A 1035 -29.26 -11.83 -27.42
CA GLN A 1035 -29.52 -11.60 -26.01
C GLN A 1035 -28.24 -11.19 -25.27
N VAL A 1036 -27.12 -11.86 -25.53
CA VAL A 1036 -25.81 -11.54 -24.95
C VAL A 1036 -25.39 -10.13 -25.36
N LEU A 1037 -25.54 -9.77 -26.64
CA LEU A 1037 -25.20 -8.43 -27.13
C LEU A 1037 -26.04 -7.33 -26.47
N ARG A 1038 -27.34 -7.57 -26.23
CA ARG A 1038 -28.20 -6.63 -25.50
C ARG A 1038 -27.77 -6.46 -24.05
N LYS A 1039 -27.48 -7.55 -23.35
CA LYS A 1039 -26.94 -7.49 -21.98
C LYS A 1039 -25.61 -6.73 -21.93
N LEU A 1040 -24.74 -6.90 -22.93
CA LEU A 1040 -23.47 -6.20 -23.02
C LEU A 1040 -23.67 -4.68 -23.15
N LEU A 1041 -24.63 -4.25 -24.00
CA LEU A 1041 -25.01 -2.84 -24.13
C LEU A 1041 -25.54 -2.26 -22.82
N ASP A 1042 -26.36 -3.02 -22.07
CA ASP A 1042 -26.88 -2.58 -20.77
C ASP A 1042 -25.74 -2.39 -19.76
N VAL A 1043 -24.76 -3.30 -19.73
CA VAL A 1043 -23.57 -3.18 -18.87
C VAL A 1043 -22.74 -1.95 -19.24
N VAL A 1044 -22.53 -1.68 -20.54
CA VAL A 1044 -21.81 -0.48 -21.00
C VAL A 1044 -22.54 0.80 -20.56
N ASN A 1045 -23.86 0.86 -20.73
CA ASN A 1045 -24.67 2.00 -20.28
C ASN A 1045 -24.59 2.22 -18.76
N GLN A 1046 -24.55 1.14 -17.97
CA GLN A 1046 -24.38 1.22 -16.52
C GLN A 1046 -23.00 1.75 -16.12
N ARG A 1047 -21.93 1.36 -16.84
CA ARG A 1047 -20.58 1.92 -16.63
C ARG A 1047 -20.53 3.40 -16.97
N ASP A 1048 -21.13 3.82 -18.08
CA ASP A 1048 -21.22 5.24 -18.47
C ASP A 1048 -22.01 6.07 -17.45
N ALA A 1049 -23.01 5.49 -16.79
CA ALA A 1049 -23.73 6.15 -15.69
C ALA A 1049 -22.83 6.35 -14.45
N LEU A 1050 -22.02 5.35 -14.07
CA LEU A 1050 -21.09 5.47 -12.94
C LEU A 1050 -19.99 6.51 -13.20
N ILE A 1051 -19.43 6.55 -14.41
CA ILE A 1051 -18.39 7.54 -14.77
C ILE A 1051 -18.96 8.96 -14.66
N ARG A 1052 -20.18 9.18 -15.13
CA ARG A 1052 -20.85 10.48 -14.99
C ARG A 1052 -21.09 10.87 -13.53
N PHE A 1053 -21.49 9.91 -12.70
CA PHE A 1053 -21.67 10.13 -11.26
C PHE A 1053 -20.35 10.50 -10.58
N GLN A 1054 -19.25 9.80 -10.88
CA GLN A 1054 -17.92 10.15 -10.37
C GLN A 1054 -17.48 11.56 -10.75
N GLU A 1055 -17.67 11.94 -12.02
CA GLU A 1055 -17.31 13.28 -12.48
C GLU A 1055 -18.18 14.36 -11.82
N GLU A 1056 -19.47 14.10 -11.59
CA GLU A 1056 -20.36 15.01 -10.87
C GLU A 1056 -19.95 15.18 -9.39
N CYS A 1057 -19.53 14.11 -8.71
CA CYS A 1057 -18.96 14.19 -7.37
C CYS A 1057 -17.66 15.01 -7.35
N ARG A 1058 -16.73 14.74 -8.29
CA ARG A 1058 -15.47 15.47 -8.41
C ARG A 1058 -15.67 16.97 -8.66
N LEU A 1059 -16.63 17.32 -9.51
CA LEU A 1059 -16.99 18.71 -9.80
C LEU A 1059 -17.67 19.39 -8.59
N SER A 1060 -18.44 18.64 -7.81
CA SER A 1060 -19.10 19.15 -6.60
C SER A 1060 -18.09 19.42 -5.47
N GLU A 1061 -17.06 18.58 -5.33
CA GLU A 1061 -15.95 18.79 -4.39
C GLU A 1061 -15.10 20.02 -4.76
N LEU A 1062 -14.80 20.19 -6.06
CA LEU A 1062 -14.11 21.39 -6.56
C LEU A 1062 -14.92 22.68 -6.37
N ALA A 1063 -16.25 22.58 -6.40
CA ALA A 1063 -17.14 23.71 -6.14
C ALA A 1063 -17.30 24.03 -4.64
N SER A 1064 -16.86 23.12 -3.75
CA SER A 1064 -17.00 23.24 -2.30
C SER A 1064 -15.73 23.76 -1.60
N GLU A 1065 -14.60 23.89 -2.29
CA GLU A 1065 -13.45 24.61 -1.74
C GLU A 1065 -13.80 26.10 -1.59
N PRO A 1066 -13.58 26.73 -0.41
CA PRO A 1066 -13.86 28.14 -0.23
C PRO A 1066 -12.88 28.99 -1.03
N GLY A 1067 -13.22 29.26 -2.28
CA GLY A 1067 -12.66 30.36 -3.04
C GLY A 1067 -12.99 31.67 -2.32
N ALA A 1068 -11.94 32.40 -1.97
CA ALA A 1068 -11.96 33.76 -1.46
C ALA A 1068 -13.13 34.59 -2.01
N GLN A 1069 -14.08 34.91 -1.13
CA GLN A 1069 -15.04 35.99 -1.33
C GLN A 1069 -15.18 36.76 -0.01
N GLY A 1070 -14.64 37.98 0.00
CA GLY A 1070 -14.87 39.01 1.03
C GLY A 1070 -13.67 39.31 1.90
#